data_AF-A0A1Q3MVH2-F1
#
_entry.id   AF-A0A1Q3MVH2-F1
#
_cell.length_a   1.000
_cell.length_b   1.000
_cell.length_c   1.000
_cell.angle_alpha   90.00
_cell.angle_beta   90.00
_cell.angle_gamma   90.00
#
_symmetry.space_group_name_H-M   'P 1'
#
loop_
_entity.id
_entity.type
_entity.pdbx_description
1 polymer ?
#
loop_
_entity_poly.entity_id
_entity_poly.type
_entity_poly.pdbx_seq_one_letter_code
_entity_poly.pdbx_strand_id
1 'polypeptide(L)'
;MPLSSFVEPCYKAYLCQLFSSAQVEQCWQDYPQEIALAQEFFFKKFSTPQLIEEVLTLSTVDNPVLIELVKAINRTVRSNLRVQGSDVLVIKLLHGPLQDKKSLRETFVWSPEFEGVHFRTAPVARGGIRWSENACFRWEALELARVQALKNAIVVPAGAKGVFYIKTPTPTASQVLSCYKSFISGLLDIMDNEIEGQKISAPSVTCYDPEDLYLVVAPDKGTGTFAAFANEIALEKGFWLADAFASGGPTGYDHKKLGITSKGAWVCLKEHLARLSIQPTIQHPLSVIGIGDMSGDVFGNGLLGSMTLQLKGAFDHRHIFLDPAPDPEKSYQERCRLFHLKGSSWADYNPEVLSSGGQIFDRHQKEVTLSSEAQTMLGLQTATHCPQEVIKALLKMPCDVMWMGGIGTYIKGSSENHQNLKDQGNDSVRVDGKDVKAKIIVEGANLGCTQEGRIEFWNQGGQINIDAIDNSGGVECSDHEVNFKILFSLNKDEVPLDERNQILGESASFVVQSILEDSYRQALAISSLQEKIYFEPLKNWRQTVSSVVGTEVWQNQNSAPSNRPDIAVAFCKMKLMLREALSDTFLKDSRWSFPLAQYFPDMIQERFAHLVKTHLLSIPLRRALLVNKLSSLLPSFCFQYLGCTDQNHVQWFVENTLWIYERFEMWKMDVCLQQALYNHSKSYQLLELSQALVQEGLILRLQHPNQPAQEFFQNLKENAESFEKSSRLKQLNATFLEKTKVLIKNPVQF
;
A
#
# COMPACT_ATOMS: atom_id res chain seq x y z
N MET A 1 -5.99 25.59 -29.94
CA MET A 1 -4.82 25.47 -30.84
C MET A 1 -4.70 24.01 -31.25
N PRO A 2 -4.19 23.65 -32.44
CA PRO A 2 -3.98 22.25 -32.78
C PRO A 2 -2.93 21.64 -31.84
N LEU A 3 -3.10 20.38 -31.43
CA LEU A 3 -2.14 19.67 -30.56
C LEU A 3 -0.72 19.61 -31.16
N SER A 4 -0.58 19.72 -32.48
CA SER A 4 0.72 19.82 -33.13
C SER A 4 1.55 21.01 -32.62
N SER A 5 0.91 22.13 -32.29
CA SER A 5 1.59 23.30 -31.71
C SER A 5 2.10 23.06 -30.28
N PHE A 6 1.66 21.98 -29.62
CA PHE A 6 2.03 21.66 -28.25
C PHE A 6 3.24 20.73 -28.17
N VAL A 7 3.66 20.11 -29.28
CA VAL A 7 4.76 19.11 -29.30
C VAL A 7 6.07 19.70 -28.78
N GLU A 8 6.49 20.83 -29.34
CA GLU A 8 7.73 21.50 -28.92
C GLU A 8 7.66 21.97 -27.45
N PRO A 9 6.65 22.75 -27.02
CA PRO A 9 6.50 23.13 -25.61
C PRO A 9 6.46 21.95 -24.65
N CYS A 10 5.82 20.84 -25.03
CA CYS A 10 5.71 19.63 -24.22
C CYS A 10 7.07 18.98 -23.97
N TYR A 11 7.88 18.75 -25.02
CA TYR A 11 9.21 18.18 -24.85
C TYR A 11 10.17 19.14 -24.15
N LYS A 12 10.05 20.46 -24.40
CA LYS A 12 10.82 21.47 -23.68
C LYS A 12 10.51 21.44 -22.18
N ALA A 13 9.22 21.38 -21.81
CA ALA A 13 8.79 21.26 -20.41
C ALA A 13 9.24 19.94 -19.77
N TYR A 14 9.14 18.82 -20.49
CA TYR A 14 9.65 17.53 -20.03
C TYR A 14 11.15 17.59 -19.72
N LEU A 15 11.96 18.23 -20.59
CA LEU A 15 13.40 18.38 -20.36
C LEU A 15 13.73 19.31 -19.21
N CYS A 16 12.91 20.34 -18.93
CA CYS A 16 13.03 21.17 -17.74
C CYS A 16 12.78 20.40 -16.43
N GLN A 17 12.20 19.19 -16.47
CA GLN A 17 12.11 18.30 -15.31
C GLN A 17 13.40 17.46 -15.11
N LEU A 18 14.34 17.49 -16.06
CA LEU A 18 15.58 16.72 -16.06
C LEU A 18 16.84 17.61 -16.01
N PHE A 19 16.76 18.80 -16.57
CA PHE A 19 17.82 19.79 -16.68
C PHE A 19 17.34 21.15 -16.21
N SER A 20 18.27 22.06 -15.91
CA SER A 20 17.89 23.45 -15.59
C SER A 20 17.27 24.15 -16.79
N SER A 21 16.33 25.06 -16.56
CA SER A 21 15.69 25.84 -17.63
C SER A 21 16.70 26.57 -18.52
N ALA A 22 17.78 27.10 -17.92
CA ALA A 22 18.85 27.76 -18.67
C ALA A 22 19.57 26.83 -19.65
N GLN A 23 19.85 25.57 -19.25
CA GLN A 23 20.46 24.58 -20.14
C GLN A 23 19.53 24.23 -21.31
N VAL A 24 18.23 24.08 -21.04
CA VAL A 24 17.24 23.77 -22.07
C VAL A 24 17.08 24.92 -23.05
N GLU A 25 16.99 26.17 -22.55
CA GLU A 25 16.90 27.35 -23.41
C GLU A 25 18.13 27.55 -24.28
N GLN A 26 19.32 27.38 -23.71
CA GLN A 26 20.58 27.45 -24.46
C GLN A 26 20.62 26.39 -25.57
N CYS A 27 20.23 25.15 -25.27
CA CYS A 27 20.13 24.10 -26.29
C CYS A 27 19.16 24.46 -27.43
N TRP A 28 18.04 25.12 -27.10
CA TRP A 28 17.06 25.58 -28.09
C TRP A 28 17.59 26.68 -29.00
N GLN A 29 18.51 27.51 -28.51
CA GLN A 29 19.15 28.56 -29.29
C GLN A 29 20.30 28.01 -30.14
N ASP A 30 21.08 27.08 -29.60
CA ASP A 30 22.29 26.57 -30.24
C ASP A 30 22.02 25.52 -31.32
N TYR A 31 20.93 24.73 -31.19
CA TYR A 31 20.63 23.58 -32.06
C TYR A 31 19.21 23.61 -32.69
N PRO A 32 18.78 24.72 -33.32
CA PRO A 32 17.41 24.85 -33.84
C PRO A 32 17.10 23.87 -34.98
N GLN A 33 18.11 23.47 -35.77
CA GLN A 33 17.93 22.54 -36.89
C GLN A 33 17.69 21.11 -36.38
N GLU A 34 18.47 20.66 -35.41
CA GLU A 34 18.34 19.34 -34.81
C GLU A 34 17.03 19.22 -34.03
N ILE A 35 16.58 20.30 -33.39
CA ILE A 35 15.27 20.35 -32.74
C ILE A 35 14.15 20.23 -33.77
N ALA A 36 14.24 20.94 -34.90
CA ALA A 36 13.27 20.81 -35.99
C ALA A 36 13.23 19.37 -36.54
N LEU A 37 14.38 18.73 -36.74
CA LEU A 37 14.48 17.32 -37.15
C LEU A 37 13.85 16.38 -36.12
N ALA A 38 14.08 16.63 -34.83
CA ALA A 38 13.49 15.83 -33.76
C ALA A 38 11.96 15.96 -33.74
N GLN A 39 11.42 17.16 -33.95
CA GLN A 39 9.99 17.40 -34.08
C GLN A 39 9.42 16.71 -35.32
N GLU A 40 10.08 16.84 -36.47
CA GLU A 40 9.67 16.17 -37.71
C GLU A 40 9.62 14.65 -37.53
N PHE A 41 10.62 14.07 -36.86
CA PHE A 41 10.61 12.65 -36.53
C PHE A 41 9.43 12.26 -35.63
N PHE A 42 9.12 13.05 -34.59
CA PHE A 42 7.94 12.82 -33.76
C PHE A 42 6.64 12.85 -34.60
N PHE A 43 6.49 13.85 -35.48
CA PHE A 43 5.34 13.94 -36.36
C PHE A 43 5.27 12.75 -37.31
N LYS A 44 6.38 12.36 -37.95
CA LYS A 44 6.45 11.17 -38.81
C LYS A 44 5.99 9.95 -38.03
N LYS A 45 6.53 9.74 -36.82
CA LYS A 45 6.20 8.64 -35.91
C LYS A 45 4.71 8.56 -35.56
N PHE A 46 4.07 9.68 -35.22
CA PHE A 46 2.69 9.65 -34.69
C PHE A 46 1.59 10.10 -35.68
N SER A 47 1.96 10.59 -36.87
CA SER A 47 1.01 11.03 -37.91
C SER A 47 0.65 9.94 -38.91
N THR A 48 1.49 8.92 -39.11
CA THR A 48 1.20 7.81 -40.03
C THR A 48 0.67 6.57 -39.27
N PRO A 49 -0.30 5.83 -39.82
CA PRO A 49 -0.80 4.59 -39.20
C PRO A 49 0.17 3.40 -39.31
N GLN A 50 1.25 3.53 -40.07
CA GLN A 50 2.19 2.45 -40.34
C GLN A 50 3.30 2.42 -39.27
N LEU A 51 3.73 1.21 -38.91
CA LEU A 51 4.85 1.03 -37.98
C LEU A 51 6.11 1.65 -38.59
N ILE A 52 6.69 2.62 -37.90
CA ILE A 52 7.99 3.20 -38.25
C ILE A 52 9.03 2.47 -37.41
N GLU A 53 9.84 1.62 -38.06
CA GLU A 53 10.98 0.93 -37.43
C GLU A 53 12.22 1.83 -37.31
N GLU A 54 12.20 3.02 -37.90
CA GLU A 54 13.30 3.98 -37.83
C GLU A 54 13.47 4.51 -36.39
N VAL A 55 14.72 4.53 -35.92
CA VAL A 55 15.12 5.17 -34.66
C VAL A 55 15.84 6.47 -34.99
N LEU A 56 15.43 7.57 -34.35
CA LEU A 56 16.14 8.84 -34.51
C LEU A 56 17.53 8.73 -33.88
N THR A 57 18.55 9.05 -34.65
CA THR A 57 19.95 9.09 -34.19
C THR A 57 20.58 10.42 -34.60
N LEU A 58 21.40 10.98 -33.71
CA LEU A 58 22.25 12.15 -34.00
C LEU A 58 23.69 11.69 -33.85
N SER A 59 24.38 11.51 -34.99
CA SER A 59 25.71 10.89 -35.03
C SER A 59 26.86 11.82 -34.64
N THR A 60 26.61 13.12 -34.49
CA THR A 60 27.68 14.15 -34.42
C THR A 60 27.52 15.19 -33.30
N VAL A 61 26.45 15.16 -32.49
CA VAL A 61 26.18 16.21 -31.49
C VAL A 61 26.33 15.68 -30.06
N ASP A 62 27.29 16.24 -29.32
CA ASP A 62 27.56 15.92 -27.92
C ASP A 62 26.94 16.95 -26.96
N ASN A 63 25.62 17.12 -27.04
CA ASN A 63 24.86 17.95 -26.11
C ASN A 63 23.90 17.07 -25.28
N PRO A 64 23.98 17.06 -23.94
CA PRO A 64 23.21 16.16 -23.11
C PRO A 64 21.69 16.41 -23.17
N VAL A 65 21.26 17.66 -23.35
CA VAL A 65 19.83 18.01 -23.47
C VAL A 65 19.28 17.49 -24.78
N LEU A 66 19.98 17.72 -25.89
CA LEU A 66 19.58 17.24 -27.22
C LEU A 66 19.59 15.70 -27.31
N ILE A 67 20.60 15.06 -26.73
CA ILE A 67 20.67 13.59 -26.62
C ILE A 67 19.45 13.05 -25.86
N GLU A 68 19.07 13.70 -24.75
CA GLU A 68 17.90 13.26 -23.99
C GLU A 68 16.59 13.58 -24.71
N LEU A 69 16.48 14.67 -25.48
CA LEU A 69 15.34 14.93 -26.35
C LEU A 69 15.10 13.77 -27.32
N VAL A 70 16.15 13.35 -28.03
CA VAL A 70 16.09 12.23 -28.97
C VAL A 70 15.73 10.93 -28.26
N LYS A 71 16.33 10.65 -27.09
CA LYS A 71 15.98 9.49 -26.26
C LYS A 71 14.51 9.53 -25.83
N ALA A 72 14.01 10.68 -25.39
CA ALA A 72 12.63 10.84 -24.96
C ALA A 72 11.63 10.57 -26.10
N ILE A 73 11.88 11.12 -27.29
CA ILE A 73 11.04 10.87 -28.47
C ILE A 73 11.09 9.39 -28.89
N ASN A 74 12.27 8.77 -28.88
CA ASN A 74 12.42 7.35 -29.17
C ASN A 74 11.67 6.48 -28.15
N ARG A 75 11.78 6.79 -26.84
CA ARG A 75 11.06 6.10 -25.74
C ARG A 75 9.56 6.38 -25.73
N THR A 76 9.07 7.39 -26.46
CA THR A 76 7.64 7.69 -26.53
C THR A 76 6.94 6.59 -27.34
N VAL A 77 6.05 5.84 -26.71
CA VAL A 77 5.35 4.68 -27.27
C VAL A 77 3.88 4.96 -27.60
N ARG A 78 3.28 6.00 -27.02
CA ARG A 78 1.93 6.49 -27.34
C ARG A 78 1.87 8.02 -27.30
N SER A 79 1.03 8.61 -28.13
CA SER A 79 0.64 10.02 -28.01
C SER A 79 -0.76 10.26 -28.56
N ASN A 80 -1.49 11.19 -27.92
CA ASN A 80 -2.83 11.61 -28.35
C ASN A 80 -2.81 12.68 -29.45
N LEU A 81 -1.69 12.87 -30.16
CA LEU A 81 -1.50 13.90 -31.19
C LEU A 81 -2.67 14.00 -32.21
N ARG A 82 -3.27 12.88 -32.59
CA ARG A 82 -4.37 12.81 -33.56
C ARG A 82 -5.77 12.75 -32.93
N VAL A 83 -5.87 12.75 -31.61
CA VAL A 83 -7.14 12.77 -30.89
C VAL A 83 -7.78 14.15 -31.02
N GLN A 84 -9.01 14.20 -31.51
CA GLN A 84 -9.75 15.44 -31.67
C GLN A 84 -10.40 15.86 -30.34
N GLY A 85 -10.46 17.17 -30.09
CA GLY A 85 -11.12 17.73 -28.90
C GLY A 85 -10.36 17.57 -27.59
N SER A 86 -9.12 17.09 -27.61
CA SER A 86 -8.27 17.11 -26.42
C SER A 86 -7.59 18.47 -26.26
N ASP A 87 -7.64 19.02 -25.05
CA ASP A 87 -7.03 20.30 -24.70
C ASP A 87 -5.60 20.15 -24.16
N VAL A 88 -5.09 18.91 -24.13
CA VAL A 88 -3.78 18.56 -23.57
C VAL A 88 -3.02 17.64 -24.53
N LEU A 89 -1.70 17.82 -24.61
CA LEU A 89 -0.83 16.87 -25.31
C LEU A 89 -0.31 15.84 -24.32
N VAL A 90 -0.38 14.57 -24.71
CA VAL A 90 0.03 13.43 -23.89
C VAL A 90 1.11 12.65 -24.62
N ILE A 91 2.19 12.35 -23.92
CA ILE A 91 3.25 11.44 -24.36
C ILE A 91 3.47 10.36 -23.31
N LYS A 92 3.42 9.09 -23.73
CA LYS A 92 3.74 7.95 -22.86
C LYS A 92 5.13 7.46 -23.19
N LEU A 93 6.04 7.54 -22.24
CA LEU A 93 7.41 7.03 -22.33
C LEU A 93 7.54 5.70 -21.62
N LEU A 94 8.32 4.80 -22.20
CA LEU A 94 8.70 3.54 -21.57
C LEU A 94 10.20 3.54 -21.24
N HIS A 95 10.52 3.43 -19.95
CA HIS A 95 11.90 3.36 -19.45
C HIS A 95 12.28 1.91 -19.19
N GLY A 96 12.77 1.25 -20.25
CA GLY A 96 13.16 -0.16 -20.26
C GLY A 96 12.77 -0.84 -21.57
N PRO A 97 13.00 -2.16 -21.72
CA PRO A 97 12.61 -2.91 -22.91
C PRO A 97 11.08 -2.89 -23.14
N LEU A 98 10.65 -2.83 -24.41
CA LEU A 98 9.23 -2.80 -24.79
C LEU A 98 8.41 -3.98 -24.25
N GLN A 99 8.99 -5.17 -24.26
CA GLN A 99 8.32 -6.40 -23.83
C GLN A 99 8.45 -6.66 -22.31
N ASP A 100 9.24 -5.86 -21.60
CA ASP A 100 9.43 -6.04 -20.17
C ASP A 100 8.27 -5.39 -19.39
N LYS A 101 7.54 -6.21 -18.64
CA LYS A 101 6.45 -5.75 -17.77
C LYS A 101 6.96 -4.81 -16.67
N LYS A 102 8.22 -4.94 -16.26
CA LYS A 102 8.88 -4.12 -15.24
C LYS A 102 9.32 -2.75 -15.74
N SER A 103 9.27 -2.52 -17.05
CA SER A 103 9.59 -1.21 -17.60
C SER A 103 8.69 -0.13 -17.00
N LEU A 104 9.33 0.92 -16.47
CA LEU A 104 8.63 2.02 -15.85
C LEU A 104 7.88 2.81 -16.92
N ARG A 105 6.57 2.95 -16.74
CA ARG A 105 5.68 3.69 -17.64
C ARG A 105 5.52 5.10 -17.10
N GLU A 106 5.93 6.08 -17.87
CA GLU A 106 5.77 7.49 -17.57
C GLU A 106 4.79 8.11 -18.56
N THR A 107 3.69 8.66 -18.08
CA THR A 107 2.74 9.41 -18.94
C THR A 107 2.83 10.88 -18.59
N PHE A 108 3.44 11.66 -19.46
CA PHE A 108 3.58 13.09 -19.30
C PHE A 108 2.44 13.81 -20.04
N VAL A 109 1.82 14.78 -19.38
CA VAL A 109 0.68 15.54 -19.88
C VAL A 109 1.03 17.02 -19.82
N TRP A 110 0.85 17.71 -20.93
CA TRP A 110 1.20 19.12 -21.06
C TRP A 110 0.03 19.94 -21.59
N SER A 111 -0.15 21.13 -21.02
CA SER A 111 -1.01 22.18 -21.55
C SER A 111 -0.42 23.57 -21.25
N PRO A 112 -0.97 24.65 -21.83
CA PRO A 112 -0.61 26.01 -21.44
C PRO A 112 -0.90 26.35 -19.97
N GLU A 113 -1.86 25.67 -19.33
CA GLU A 113 -2.30 25.97 -17.96
C GLU A 113 -1.56 25.15 -16.89
N PHE A 114 -1.20 23.91 -17.21
CA PHE A 114 -0.62 22.96 -16.26
C PHE A 114 0.28 21.93 -16.95
N GLU A 115 1.12 21.28 -16.15
CA GLU A 115 1.97 20.14 -16.52
C GLU A 115 1.77 19.02 -15.52
N GLY A 116 1.89 17.77 -15.94
CA GLY A 116 1.75 16.64 -15.03
C GLY A 116 2.39 15.37 -15.54
N VAL A 117 2.61 14.44 -14.62
CA VAL A 117 3.14 13.12 -14.90
C VAL A 117 2.39 12.06 -14.13
N HIS A 118 2.23 10.89 -14.73
CA HIS A 118 1.73 9.69 -14.06
C HIS A 118 2.70 8.53 -14.26
N PHE A 119 3.28 8.02 -13.17
CA PHE A 119 4.16 6.86 -13.17
C PHE A 119 3.39 5.59 -12.82
N ARG A 120 3.64 4.51 -13.56
CA ARG A 120 3.22 3.13 -13.21
C ARG A 120 4.42 2.20 -13.24
N THR A 121 4.60 1.44 -12.16
CA THR A 121 5.71 0.45 -12.05
C THR A 121 5.38 -0.90 -12.69
N ALA A 122 4.14 -1.12 -13.10
CA ALA A 122 3.69 -2.31 -13.84
C ALA A 122 2.45 -1.96 -14.71
N PRO A 123 1.99 -2.85 -15.62
CA PRO A 123 0.77 -2.62 -16.40
C PRO A 123 -0.48 -2.46 -15.52
N VAL A 124 -0.62 -3.32 -14.50
CA VAL A 124 -1.69 -3.25 -13.50
C VAL A 124 -1.13 -2.52 -12.29
N ALA A 125 -1.39 -1.22 -12.19
CA ALA A 125 -0.87 -0.37 -11.12
C ALA A 125 -1.92 0.66 -10.70
N ARG A 126 -1.85 1.07 -9.43
CA ARG A 126 -2.80 2.01 -8.82
C ARG A 126 -2.10 2.99 -7.91
N GLY A 127 -2.57 4.23 -7.93
CA GLY A 127 -2.11 5.24 -6.99
C GLY A 127 -2.86 6.56 -7.07
N GLY A 128 -2.55 7.39 -6.08
CA GLY A 128 -3.14 8.72 -5.92
C GLY A 128 -2.77 9.70 -7.03
N ILE A 129 -3.63 10.67 -7.30
CA ILE A 129 -3.34 11.85 -8.12
C ILE A 129 -3.18 13.05 -7.20
N ARG A 130 -2.01 13.66 -7.17
CA ARG A 130 -1.69 14.81 -6.32
C ARG A 130 -1.65 16.09 -7.12
N TRP A 131 -2.19 17.16 -6.53
CA TRP A 131 -1.84 18.52 -6.93
C TRP A 131 -0.62 18.98 -6.15
N SER A 132 0.45 19.38 -6.83
CA SER A 132 1.67 19.89 -6.22
C SER A 132 1.85 21.37 -6.50
N GLU A 133 2.37 22.09 -5.50
CA GLU A 133 2.83 23.48 -5.62
C GLU A 133 4.28 23.55 -6.10
N ASN A 134 4.98 22.41 -6.16
CA ASN A 134 6.35 22.32 -6.60
C ASN A 134 6.44 22.12 -8.11
N ALA A 135 7.10 23.04 -8.82
CA ALA A 135 7.35 22.93 -10.25
C ALA A 135 8.26 21.74 -10.63
N CYS A 136 9.05 21.21 -9.68
CA CYS A 136 9.86 20.00 -9.83
C CYS A 136 9.07 18.74 -9.43
N PHE A 137 7.88 18.56 -10.00
CA PHE A 137 6.92 17.53 -9.59
C PHE A 137 7.30 16.12 -10.08
N ARG A 138 8.12 15.98 -11.14
CA ARG A 138 8.42 14.67 -11.72
C ARG A 138 9.16 13.75 -10.75
N TRP A 139 10.17 14.29 -10.06
CA TRP A 139 10.92 13.53 -9.06
C TRP A 139 10.05 13.14 -7.86
N GLU A 140 9.20 14.07 -7.41
CA GLU A 140 8.20 13.80 -6.37
C GLU A 140 7.28 12.62 -6.76
N ALA A 141 6.74 12.65 -7.98
CA ALA A 141 5.86 11.60 -8.49
C ALA A 141 6.55 10.23 -8.53
N LEU A 142 7.79 10.18 -9.00
CA LEU A 142 8.56 8.93 -9.12
C LEU A 142 8.80 8.28 -7.76
N GLU A 143 9.24 9.06 -6.78
CA GLU A 143 9.51 8.54 -5.43
C GLU A 143 8.22 8.09 -4.74
N LEU A 144 7.15 8.86 -4.88
CA LEU A 144 5.85 8.46 -4.36
C LEU A 144 5.32 7.18 -5.01
N ALA A 145 5.53 6.97 -6.31
CA ALA A 145 5.17 5.73 -6.98
C ALA A 145 5.98 4.53 -6.46
N ARG A 146 7.27 4.72 -6.15
CA ARG A 146 8.14 3.70 -5.55
C ARG A 146 7.70 3.34 -4.13
N VAL A 147 7.43 4.33 -3.29
CA VAL A 147 6.90 4.12 -1.93
C VAL A 147 5.55 3.40 -1.98
N GLN A 148 4.68 3.78 -2.92
CA GLN A 148 3.39 3.10 -3.11
C GLN A 148 3.54 1.63 -3.49
N ALA A 149 4.61 1.24 -4.20
CA ALA A 149 4.84 -0.15 -4.57
C ALA A 149 5.06 -1.05 -3.35
N LEU A 150 5.77 -0.57 -2.32
CA LEU A 150 5.96 -1.31 -1.06
C LEU A 150 4.64 -1.46 -0.30
N LYS A 151 3.85 -0.37 -0.22
CA LYS A 151 2.51 -0.39 0.39
C LYS A 151 1.56 -1.35 -0.33
N ASN A 152 1.71 -1.47 -1.65
CA ASN A 152 0.88 -2.37 -2.45
C ASN A 152 1.33 -3.84 -2.43
N ALA A 153 2.28 -4.22 -1.56
CA ALA A 153 2.74 -5.61 -1.44
C ALA A 153 1.62 -6.60 -1.06
N ILE A 154 0.52 -6.13 -0.46
CA ILE A 154 -0.65 -6.94 -0.10
C ILE A 154 -1.77 -6.95 -1.15
N VAL A 155 -1.91 -5.91 -1.97
CA VAL A 155 -3.02 -5.80 -2.94
C VAL A 155 -2.61 -6.21 -4.35
N VAL A 156 -3.59 -6.38 -5.25
CA VAL A 156 -3.35 -6.77 -6.65
C VAL A 156 -2.46 -5.77 -7.42
N PRO A 157 -2.81 -4.48 -7.53
CA PRO A 157 -2.08 -3.55 -8.40
C PRO A 157 -0.70 -3.20 -7.83
N ALA A 158 0.29 -3.02 -8.71
CA ALA A 158 1.57 -2.42 -8.35
C ALA A 158 1.43 -0.92 -8.03
N GLY A 159 2.54 -0.27 -7.68
CA GLY A 159 2.56 1.16 -7.33
C GLY A 159 2.38 2.07 -8.55
N ALA A 160 1.53 3.09 -8.41
CA ALA A 160 1.47 4.22 -9.32
C ALA A 160 1.43 5.55 -8.54
N LYS A 161 1.69 6.66 -9.23
CA LYS A 161 1.38 8.00 -8.71
C LYS A 161 1.25 8.99 -9.87
N GLY A 162 0.21 9.81 -9.81
CA GLY A 162 0.08 11.01 -10.65
C GLY A 162 0.37 12.26 -9.85
N VAL A 163 1.07 13.21 -10.46
CA VAL A 163 1.27 14.55 -9.91
C VAL A 163 1.09 15.57 -11.03
N PHE A 164 0.33 16.61 -10.78
CA PHE A 164 0.21 17.75 -11.69
C PHE A 164 0.50 19.07 -10.97
N TYR A 165 1.12 19.98 -11.71
CA TYR A 165 1.53 21.32 -11.30
C TYR A 165 0.84 22.35 -12.18
N ILE A 166 0.22 23.35 -11.55
CA ILE A 166 -0.48 24.44 -12.25
C ILE A 166 0.48 25.62 -12.33
N LYS A 167 0.65 26.18 -13.53
CA LYS A 167 1.64 27.22 -13.82
C LYS A 167 1.31 28.57 -13.19
N THR A 168 0.05 28.75 -12.79
CA THR A 168 -0.40 29.95 -12.08
C THR A 168 0.06 29.88 -10.62
N PRO A 169 0.74 30.90 -10.07
CA PRO A 169 1.29 30.88 -8.70
C PRO A 169 0.26 30.70 -7.57
N THR A 170 -1.02 31.02 -7.83
CA THR A 170 -2.12 30.91 -6.86
C THR A 170 -3.41 30.47 -7.57
N PRO A 171 -3.52 29.17 -7.92
CA PRO A 171 -4.67 28.69 -8.67
C PRO A 171 -5.92 28.67 -7.79
N THR A 172 -7.06 29.04 -8.38
CA THR A 172 -8.36 28.92 -7.70
C THR A 172 -8.79 27.46 -7.59
N ALA A 173 -9.65 27.12 -6.63
CA ALA A 173 -10.16 25.75 -6.50
C ALA A 173 -10.84 25.24 -7.80
N SER A 174 -11.53 26.12 -8.53
CA SER A 174 -12.11 25.82 -9.84
C SER A 174 -11.04 25.54 -10.90
N GLN A 175 -9.93 26.28 -10.89
CA GLN A 175 -8.81 26.04 -11.81
C GLN A 175 -8.12 24.71 -11.51
N VAL A 176 -7.93 24.39 -10.23
CA VAL A 176 -7.37 23.08 -9.81
C VAL A 176 -8.25 21.94 -10.31
N LEU A 177 -9.56 22.05 -10.12
CA LEU A 177 -10.50 21.04 -10.62
C LEU A 177 -10.50 20.95 -12.15
N SER A 178 -10.47 22.07 -12.86
CA SER A 178 -10.41 22.10 -14.34
C SER A 178 -9.14 21.40 -14.85
N CYS A 179 -7.97 21.76 -14.32
CA CYS A 179 -6.70 21.12 -14.68
C CYS A 179 -6.69 19.62 -14.34
N TYR A 180 -7.27 19.22 -13.20
CA TYR A 180 -7.44 17.82 -12.85
C TYR A 180 -8.30 17.07 -13.87
N LYS A 181 -9.46 17.63 -14.26
CA LYS A 181 -10.33 17.01 -15.26
C LYS A 181 -9.62 16.84 -16.60
N SER A 182 -8.90 17.87 -17.06
CA SER A 182 -8.10 17.80 -18.30
C SER A 182 -6.95 16.80 -18.19
N PHE A 183 -6.29 16.70 -17.04
CA PHE A 183 -5.25 15.70 -16.79
C PHE A 183 -5.79 14.27 -16.89
N ILE A 184 -6.89 13.97 -16.19
CA ILE A 184 -7.55 12.66 -16.25
C ILE A 184 -8.03 12.34 -17.67
N SER A 185 -8.65 13.32 -18.35
CA SER A 185 -9.12 13.18 -19.72
C SER A 185 -7.97 12.80 -20.67
N GLY A 186 -6.83 13.50 -20.56
CA GLY A 186 -5.63 13.20 -21.35
C GLY A 186 -5.03 11.83 -21.02
N LEU A 187 -4.99 11.42 -19.75
CA LEU A 187 -4.53 10.07 -19.40
C LEU A 187 -5.38 8.99 -20.10
N LEU A 188 -6.70 9.18 -20.16
CA LEU A 188 -7.63 8.24 -20.79
C LEU A 188 -7.57 8.28 -22.34
N ASP A 189 -7.19 9.39 -22.96
CA ASP A 189 -7.08 9.51 -24.43
C ASP A 189 -6.14 8.46 -25.05
N ILE A 190 -5.13 7.99 -24.30
CA ILE A 190 -4.11 7.06 -24.79
C ILE A 190 -4.28 5.61 -24.30
N MET A 191 -5.36 5.33 -23.56
CA MET A 191 -5.63 4.01 -23.00
C MET A 191 -6.39 3.15 -24.01
N ASP A 192 -6.00 1.88 -24.11
CA ASP A 192 -6.82 0.89 -24.83
C ASP A 192 -8.09 0.63 -24.01
N ASN A 193 -9.12 0.12 -24.67
CA ASN A 193 -10.41 -0.15 -24.05
C ASN A 193 -10.84 -1.62 -24.23
N GLU A 194 -11.84 -2.03 -23.47
CA GLU A 194 -12.48 -3.34 -23.63
C GLU A 194 -13.99 -3.20 -23.78
N ILE A 195 -14.54 -3.71 -24.87
CA ILE A 195 -15.98 -3.65 -25.16
C ILE A 195 -16.42 -5.05 -25.55
N GLU A 196 -17.42 -5.60 -24.86
CA GLU A 196 -17.99 -6.93 -25.14
C GLU A 196 -16.92 -8.05 -25.18
N GLY A 197 -15.93 -7.97 -24.29
CA GLY A 197 -14.82 -8.93 -24.22
C GLY A 197 -13.78 -8.80 -25.33
N GLN A 198 -13.90 -7.79 -26.20
CA GLN A 198 -12.92 -7.47 -27.24
C GLN A 198 -12.05 -6.30 -26.81
N LYS A 199 -10.75 -6.47 -26.94
CA LYS A 199 -9.77 -5.42 -26.69
C LYS A 199 -9.68 -4.52 -27.90
N ILE A 200 -9.77 -3.21 -27.66
CA ILE A 200 -9.83 -2.18 -28.69
C ILE A 200 -8.72 -1.18 -28.41
N SER A 201 -7.88 -0.91 -29.41
CA SER A 201 -6.82 0.09 -29.29
C SER A 201 -7.39 1.50 -29.13
N ALA A 202 -6.67 2.36 -28.41
CA ALA A 202 -7.02 3.77 -28.24
C ALA A 202 -7.34 4.47 -29.59
N PRO A 203 -8.55 5.04 -29.77
CA PRO A 203 -8.94 5.67 -31.04
C PRO A 203 -8.03 6.83 -31.41
N SER A 204 -7.56 6.87 -32.66
CA SER A 204 -6.65 7.93 -33.15
C SER A 204 -5.34 8.06 -32.37
N VAL A 205 -4.89 6.98 -31.74
CA VAL A 205 -3.57 6.89 -31.10
C VAL A 205 -2.75 5.85 -31.81
N THR A 206 -1.47 6.14 -32.04
CA THR A 206 -0.51 5.15 -32.53
C THR A 206 0.18 4.53 -31.32
N CYS A 207 0.09 3.20 -31.18
CA CYS A 207 0.62 2.45 -30.04
C CYS A 207 1.79 1.55 -30.46
N TYR A 208 2.95 1.71 -29.81
CA TYR A 208 4.16 0.90 -30.05
C TYR A 208 4.48 -0.10 -28.94
N ASP A 209 3.77 0.00 -27.82
CA ASP A 209 3.88 -0.91 -26.67
C ASP A 209 2.74 -1.94 -26.66
N PRO A 210 2.81 -2.99 -25.82
CA PRO A 210 1.72 -3.93 -25.65
C PRO A 210 0.41 -3.25 -25.21
N GLU A 211 -0.68 -4.01 -25.27
CA GLU A 211 -2.00 -3.60 -24.82
C GLU A 211 -1.97 -3.00 -23.41
N ASP A 212 -2.67 -1.89 -23.22
CA ASP A 212 -2.70 -1.13 -21.99
C ASP A 212 -4.13 -0.71 -21.67
N LEU A 213 -4.85 -1.60 -20.98
CA LEU A 213 -6.27 -1.48 -20.67
C LEU A 213 -6.53 -0.96 -19.25
N TYR A 214 -5.54 -1.01 -18.36
CA TYR A 214 -5.76 -0.83 -16.93
C TYR A 214 -5.12 0.46 -16.41
N LEU A 215 -5.97 1.40 -16.00
CA LEU A 215 -5.57 2.59 -15.26
C LEU A 215 -6.61 2.82 -14.16
N VAL A 216 -6.17 2.73 -12.90
CA VAL A 216 -7.01 3.05 -11.75
C VAL A 216 -6.31 4.12 -10.92
N VAL A 217 -7.06 5.17 -10.60
CA VAL A 217 -6.58 6.32 -9.84
C VAL A 217 -7.23 6.37 -8.46
N ALA A 218 -6.61 7.10 -7.55
CA ALA A 218 -7.17 7.40 -6.24
C ALA A 218 -6.98 8.89 -5.90
N PRO A 219 -7.71 9.42 -4.91
CA PRO A 219 -7.40 10.73 -4.35
C PRO A 219 -6.03 10.76 -3.65
N ASP A 220 -5.41 11.94 -3.62
CA ASP A 220 -4.20 12.25 -2.83
C ASP A 220 -4.31 13.71 -2.32
N LYS A 221 -3.22 14.27 -1.80
CA LYS A 221 -3.12 15.66 -1.38
C LYS A 221 -3.59 16.60 -2.49
N GLY A 222 -4.53 17.48 -2.15
CA GLY A 222 -5.11 18.48 -3.05
C GLY A 222 -6.24 17.96 -3.96
N THR A 223 -6.58 16.66 -3.92
CA THR A 223 -7.61 16.06 -4.79
C THR A 223 -8.60 15.16 -4.03
N GLY A 224 -8.64 15.26 -2.70
CA GLY A 224 -9.37 14.35 -1.80
C GLY A 224 -10.83 14.06 -2.19
N THR A 225 -11.54 15.04 -2.76
CA THR A 225 -12.96 14.92 -3.15
C THR A 225 -13.18 14.62 -4.64
N PHE A 226 -12.12 14.40 -5.41
CA PHE A 226 -12.20 14.41 -6.89
C PHE A 226 -12.50 13.05 -7.54
N ALA A 227 -12.55 11.95 -6.78
CA ALA A 227 -12.82 10.61 -7.32
C ALA A 227 -14.11 10.53 -8.16
N ALA A 228 -15.16 11.25 -7.75
CA ALA A 228 -16.43 11.31 -8.49
C ALA A 228 -16.24 11.88 -9.90
N PHE A 229 -15.47 12.96 -10.05
CA PHE A 229 -15.19 13.58 -11.35
C PHE A 229 -14.34 12.68 -12.25
N ALA A 230 -13.38 11.94 -11.69
CA ALA A 230 -12.61 10.97 -12.47
C ALA A 230 -13.50 9.85 -13.02
N ASN A 231 -14.42 9.32 -12.22
CA ASN A 231 -15.38 8.31 -12.65
C ASN A 231 -16.38 8.85 -13.70
N GLU A 232 -16.85 10.09 -13.54
CA GLU A 232 -17.69 10.78 -14.54
C GLU A 232 -16.98 10.86 -15.90
N ILE A 233 -15.71 11.29 -15.94
CA ILE A 233 -14.92 11.36 -17.18
C ILE A 233 -14.72 9.97 -17.80
N ALA A 234 -14.44 8.95 -16.99
CA ALA A 234 -14.29 7.58 -17.47
C ALA A 234 -15.59 7.06 -18.12
N LEU A 235 -16.74 7.37 -17.53
CA LEU A 235 -18.06 7.04 -18.09
C LEU A 235 -18.34 7.80 -19.39
N GLU A 236 -18.09 9.11 -19.43
CA GLU A 236 -18.26 9.95 -20.63
C GLU A 236 -17.41 9.48 -21.81
N LYS A 237 -16.18 9.03 -21.54
CA LYS A 237 -15.29 8.46 -22.55
C LYS A 237 -15.60 7.00 -22.91
N GLY A 238 -16.59 6.38 -22.27
CA GLY A 238 -16.94 4.98 -22.50
C GLY A 238 -15.84 4.01 -22.09
N PHE A 239 -14.97 4.38 -21.14
CA PHE A 239 -13.90 3.53 -20.67
C PHE A 239 -14.47 2.37 -19.84
N TRP A 240 -14.02 1.15 -20.11
CA TRP A 240 -14.61 -0.08 -19.58
C TRP A 240 -14.65 -0.17 -18.06
N LEU A 241 -13.64 0.41 -17.38
CA LEU A 241 -13.61 0.47 -15.92
C LEU A 241 -14.76 1.29 -15.34
N ALA A 242 -15.38 2.19 -16.10
CA ALA A 242 -16.52 3.00 -15.64
C ALA A 242 -16.25 3.64 -14.27
N ASP A 243 -17.12 3.41 -13.27
CA ASP A 243 -16.94 3.93 -11.91
C ASP A 243 -16.00 3.10 -11.01
N ALA A 244 -15.32 2.11 -11.57
CA ALA A 244 -14.15 1.44 -10.99
C ALA A 244 -12.83 2.16 -11.31
N PHE A 245 -12.85 3.15 -12.20
CA PHE A 245 -11.67 3.91 -12.60
C PHE A 245 -11.02 4.66 -11.43
N ALA A 246 -11.83 5.22 -10.55
CA ALA A 246 -11.37 5.90 -9.33
C ALA A 246 -12.01 5.27 -8.09
N SER A 247 -11.17 4.79 -7.17
CA SER A 247 -11.61 4.25 -5.88
C SER A 247 -11.98 5.37 -4.89
N GLY A 248 -12.88 5.09 -3.94
CA GLY A 248 -13.31 6.07 -2.94
C GLY A 248 -14.32 7.08 -3.46
N GLY A 249 -15.05 6.72 -4.52
CA GLY A 249 -16.21 7.47 -5.01
C GLY A 249 -17.45 7.30 -4.13
N PRO A 250 -18.56 7.99 -4.43
CA PRO A 250 -19.78 7.98 -3.61
C PRO A 250 -20.48 6.62 -3.55
N THR A 251 -20.28 5.76 -4.55
CA THR A 251 -20.78 4.37 -4.62
C THR A 251 -19.78 3.36 -4.04
N GLY A 252 -18.63 3.81 -3.54
CA GLY A 252 -17.58 2.99 -2.98
C GLY A 252 -17.72 2.75 -1.48
N TYR A 253 -16.70 2.12 -0.89
CA TYR A 253 -16.65 1.93 0.55
C TYR A 253 -16.16 3.20 1.25
N ASP A 254 -16.96 3.73 2.18
CA ASP A 254 -16.52 4.85 3.02
C ASP A 254 -15.57 4.35 4.11
N HIS A 255 -14.29 4.65 3.95
CA HIS A 255 -13.22 4.21 4.86
C HIS A 255 -13.40 4.75 6.29
N LYS A 256 -13.94 5.96 6.45
CA LYS A 256 -14.18 6.55 7.78
C LYS A 256 -15.36 5.88 8.45
N LYS A 257 -16.45 5.62 7.71
CA LYS A 257 -17.63 4.89 8.20
C LYS A 257 -17.30 3.44 8.56
N LEU A 258 -16.49 2.76 7.73
CA LEU A 258 -16.03 1.41 8.02
C LEU A 258 -14.98 1.39 9.13
N GLY A 259 -14.20 2.46 9.28
CA GLY A 259 -13.06 2.56 10.20
C GLY A 259 -11.94 1.58 9.86
N ILE A 260 -11.85 1.13 8.61
CA ILE A 260 -11.10 -0.08 8.24
C ILE A 260 -9.59 0.04 8.48
N THR A 261 -9.00 1.20 8.16
CA THR A 261 -7.58 1.47 8.42
C THR A 261 -7.27 1.37 9.91
N SER A 262 -8.08 2.02 10.77
CA SER A 262 -7.90 1.98 12.21
C SER A 262 -8.16 0.60 12.80
N LYS A 263 -9.15 -0.13 12.30
CA LYS A 263 -9.43 -1.51 12.72
C LYS A 263 -8.26 -2.44 12.40
N GLY A 264 -7.66 -2.32 11.21
CA GLY A 264 -6.43 -3.04 10.84
C GLY A 264 -5.27 -2.71 11.77
N ALA A 265 -5.02 -1.41 12.01
CA ALA A 265 -3.99 -0.96 12.95
C ALA A 265 -4.24 -1.47 14.39
N TRP A 266 -5.50 -1.57 14.81
CA TRP A 266 -5.90 -2.16 16.10
C TRP A 266 -5.60 -3.65 16.19
N VAL A 267 -5.77 -4.39 15.10
CA VAL A 267 -5.39 -5.82 15.05
C VAL A 267 -3.88 -5.96 15.27
N CYS A 268 -3.07 -5.11 14.63
CA CYS A 268 -1.61 -5.07 14.86
C CYS A 268 -1.25 -4.65 16.30
N LEU A 269 -1.94 -3.65 16.87
CA LEU A 269 -1.76 -3.25 18.26
C LEU A 269 -2.08 -4.39 19.25
N LYS A 270 -3.18 -5.12 19.03
CA LYS A 270 -3.54 -6.27 19.88
C LYS A 270 -2.47 -7.35 19.86
N GLU A 271 -1.82 -7.56 18.71
CA GLU A 271 -0.70 -8.50 18.59
C GLU A 271 0.49 -8.05 19.46
N HIS A 272 0.89 -6.78 19.38
CA HIS A 272 1.93 -6.21 20.25
C HIS A 272 1.58 -6.29 21.75
N LEU A 273 0.35 -5.95 22.11
CA LEU A 273 -0.13 -6.03 23.49
C LEU A 273 -0.04 -7.47 24.01
N ALA A 274 -0.43 -8.46 23.20
CA ALA A 274 -0.35 -9.86 23.57
C ALA A 274 1.11 -10.32 23.79
N ARG A 275 2.05 -9.88 22.95
CA ARG A 275 3.50 -10.15 23.11
C ARG A 275 4.04 -9.56 24.42
N LEU A 276 3.58 -8.37 24.78
CA LEU A 276 3.95 -7.70 26.03
C LEU A 276 3.15 -8.19 27.25
N SER A 277 2.25 -9.17 27.07
CA SER A 277 1.33 -9.66 28.10
C SER A 277 0.48 -8.55 28.74
N ILE A 278 0.13 -7.52 27.96
CA ILE A 278 -0.72 -6.41 28.38
C ILE A 278 -2.17 -6.73 27.99
N GLN A 279 -3.06 -6.79 28.99
CA GLN A 279 -4.50 -6.95 28.79
C GLN A 279 -5.23 -5.77 29.40
N PRO A 280 -5.67 -4.80 28.59
CA PRO A 280 -6.27 -3.60 29.13
C PRO A 280 -7.70 -3.85 29.61
N THR A 281 -8.04 -3.25 30.75
CA THR A 281 -9.39 -3.26 31.32
C THR A 281 -9.76 -1.85 31.75
N ILE A 282 -10.98 -1.63 32.23
CA ILE A 282 -11.35 -0.35 32.83
C ILE A 282 -10.50 -0.05 34.08
N GLN A 283 -10.16 -1.08 34.86
CA GLN A 283 -9.32 -0.95 36.06
C GLN A 283 -7.83 -0.78 35.71
N HIS A 284 -7.41 -1.27 34.54
CA HIS A 284 -6.04 -1.17 34.03
C HIS A 284 -6.06 -0.62 32.60
N PRO A 285 -6.38 0.68 32.44
CA PRO A 285 -6.49 1.29 31.12
C PRO A 285 -5.12 1.44 30.45
N LEU A 286 -5.12 1.63 29.12
CA LEU A 286 -3.92 1.97 28.36
C LEU A 286 -3.71 3.47 28.37
N SER A 287 -2.53 3.92 28.78
CA SER A 287 -2.11 5.30 28.57
C SER A 287 -1.73 5.53 27.10
N VAL A 288 -2.37 6.53 26.48
CA VAL A 288 -2.23 6.82 25.05
C VAL A 288 -1.79 8.26 24.85
N ILE A 289 -0.86 8.48 23.93
CA ILE A 289 -0.68 9.77 23.27
C ILE A 289 -0.99 9.64 21.79
N GLY A 290 -1.38 10.73 21.15
CA GLY A 290 -1.80 10.67 19.76
C GLY A 290 -1.35 11.84 18.90
N ILE A 291 -1.26 11.59 17.60
CA ILE A 291 -1.02 12.61 16.57
C ILE A 291 -2.24 12.65 15.67
N GLY A 292 -3.01 13.73 15.71
CA GLY A 292 -4.29 13.89 15.02
C GLY A 292 -5.39 14.44 15.93
N ASP A 293 -6.63 14.38 15.44
CA ASP A 293 -7.84 14.81 16.15
C ASP A 293 -9.04 13.91 15.84
N MET A 294 -10.12 14.05 16.63
CA MET A 294 -11.32 13.20 16.52
C MET A 294 -12.09 13.34 15.21
N SER A 295 -11.87 14.39 14.41
CA SER A 295 -12.48 14.52 13.07
C SER A 295 -11.79 13.64 12.02
N GLY A 296 -10.56 13.20 12.28
CA GLY A 296 -9.78 12.35 11.39
C GLY A 296 -10.35 10.94 11.25
N ASP A 297 -10.20 10.34 10.08
CA ASP A 297 -10.62 8.96 9.79
C ASP A 297 -9.80 7.94 10.59
N VAL A 298 -8.47 8.05 10.57
CA VAL A 298 -7.55 7.13 11.26
C VAL A 298 -7.52 7.38 12.76
N PHE A 299 -7.34 8.64 13.15
CA PHE A 299 -7.23 9.03 14.56
C PHE A 299 -8.55 8.81 15.30
N GLY A 300 -9.65 9.33 14.76
CA GLY A 300 -10.96 9.25 15.39
C GLY A 300 -11.43 7.82 15.59
N ASN A 301 -11.46 7.00 14.53
CA ASN A 301 -11.81 5.59 14.65
C ASN A 301 -10.82 4.82 15.56
N GLY A 302 -9.54 5.20 15.54
CA GLY A 302 -8.51 4.62 16.39
C GLY A 302 -8.82 4.81 17.88
N LEU A 303 -9.06 6.05 18.30
CA LEU A 303 -9.32 6.34 19.71
C LEU A 303 -10.74 5.96 20.19
N LEU A 304 -11.61 5.55 19.27
CA LEU A 304 -12.90 4.92 19.58
C LEU A 304 -12.85 3.39 19.60
N GLY A 305 -11.71 2.77 19.25
CA GLY A 305 -11.57 1.31 19.19
C GLY A 305 -11.60 0.63 20.57
N SER A 306 -11.44 1.37 21.66
CA SER A 306 -11.64 0.86 23.02
C SER A 306 -12.03 1.98 24.00
N MET A 307 -12.92 1.65 24.94
CA MET A 307 -13.25 2.48 26.11
C MET A 307 -12.16 2.48 27.18
N THR A 308 -11.20 1.54 27.11
CA THR A 308 -10.12 1.39 28.10
C THR A 308 -8.94 2.34 27.86
N LEU A 309 -9.08 3.31 26.95
CA LEU A 309 -7.99 4.24 26.60
C LEU A 309 -8.04 5.49 27.48
N GLN A 310 -6.89 5.84 28.04
CA GLN A 310 -6.60 7.13 28.65
C GLN A 310 -5.78 7.97 27.68
N LEU A 311 -6.43 8.81 26.87
CA LEU A 311 -5.74 9.76 26.01
C LEU A 311 -5.15 10.88 26.87
N LYS A 312 -3.85 10.79 27.16
CA LYS A 312 -3.14 11.73 28.03
C LYS A 312 -2.70 13.00 27.31
N GLY A 313 -2.48 12.89 26.00
CA GLY A 313 -2.22 14.05 25.18
C GLY A 313 -2.33 13.76 23.70
N ALA A 314 -2.69 14.78 22.92
CA ALA A 314 -2.73 14.70 21.48
C ALA A 314 -2.37 16.05 20.86
N PHE A 315 -2.01 16.06 19.59
CA PHE A 315 -1.88 17.31 18.84
C PHE A 315 -2.21 17.11 17.37
N ASP A 316 -2.77 18.14 16.75
CA ASP A 316 -2.96 18.22 15.30
C ASP A 316 -2.25 19.48 14.76
N HIS A 317 -2.64 19.94 13.58
CA HIS A 317 -2.11 21.17 12.99
C HIS A 317 -2.61 22.44 13.69
N ARG A 318 -3.62 22.35 14.57
CA ARG A 318 -4.33 23.49 15.17
C ARG A 318 -4.10 23.60 16.68
N HIS A 319 -4.16 22.49 17.39
CA HIS A 319 -4.24 22.46 18.85
C HIS A 319 -3.34 21.39 19.46
N ILE A 320 -3.03 21.58 20.73
CA ILE A 320 -2.44 20.58 21.62
C ILE A 320 -3.45 20.33 22.74
N PHE A 321 -3.79 19.07 22.93
CA PHE A 321 -4.67 18.53 23.96
C PHE A 321 -3.80 17.85 25.03
N LEU A 322 -4.03 18.16 26.30
CA LEU A 322 -3.40 17.50 27.45
C LEU A 322 -4.47 17.13 28.48
N ASP A 323 -4.42 15.92 29.00
CA ASP A 323 -5.28 15.45 30.08
C ASP A 323 -4.46 14.52 31.02
N PRO A 324 -4.00 15.00 32.19
CA PRO A 324 -3.08 14.24 33.05
C PRO A 324 -3.63 12.90 33.58
N ALA A 325 -4.93 12.81 33.83
CA ALA A 325 -5.59 11.66 34.42
C ALA A 325 -7.05 11.48 33.94
N PRO A 326 -7.30 11.31 32.63
CA PRO A 326 -8.65 11.19 32.09
C PRO A 326 -9.40 9.99 32.69
N ASP A 327 -10.66 10.19 33.00
CA ASP A 327 -11.60 9.09 33.27
C ASP A 327 -11.86 8.32 31.96
N PRO A 328 -11.59 7.01 31.87
CA PRO A 328 -11.69 6.28 30.60
C PRO A 328 -13.10 6.32 30.00
N GLU A 329 -14.15 6.22 30.83
CA GLU A 329 -15.53 6.14 30.37
C GLU A 329 -16.07 7.50 29.94
N LYS A 330 -15.92 8.54 30.78
CA LYS A 330 -16.37 9.90 30.46
C LYS A 330 -15.61 10.47 29.27
N SER A 331 -14.29 10.29 29.22
CA SER A 331 -13.49 10.76 28.10
C SER A 331 -13.80 10.00 26.81
N TYR A 332 -14.15 8.70 26.88
CA TYR A 332 -14.61 7.95 25.71
C TYR A 332 -15.92 8.50 25.16
N GLN A 333 -16.90 8.75 26.02
CA GLN A 333 -18.18 9.35 25.61
C GLN A 333 -17.98 10.72 24.95
N GLU A 334 -17.08 11.53 25.49
CA GLU A 334 -16.76 12.84 24.91
C GLU A 334 -16.03 12.72 23.56
N ARG A 335 -15.08 11.78 23.43
CA ARG A 335 -14.47 11.45 22.14
C ARG A 335 -15.52 10.98 21.12
N CYS A 336 -16.49 10.16 21.53
CA CYS A 336 -17.60 9.74 20.67
C CYS A 336 -18.43 10.94 20.21
N ARG A 337 -18.75 11.88 21.10
CA ARG A 337 -19.49 13.10 20.76
C ARG A 337 -18.72 13.92 19.73
N LEU A 338 -17.42 14.15 19.95
CA LEU A 338 -16.57 14.89 19.03
C LEU A 338 -16.46 14.22 17.65
N PHE A 339 -16.27 12.91 17.60
CA PHE A 339 -16.15 12.18 16.34
C PHE A 339 -17.37 12.34 15.42
N HIS A 340 -18.57 12.43 16.01
CA HIS A 340 -19.82 12.61 15.28
C HIS A 340 -20.18 14.09 15.02
N LEU A 341 -19.46 15.04 15.65
CA LEU A 341 -19.65 16.46 15.43
C LEU A 341 -18.99 16.88 14.10
N LYS A 342 -19.78 17.49 13.21
CA LYS A 342 -19.31 17.89 11.88
C LYS A 342 -18.26 19.01 12.00
N GLY A 343 -17.06 18.76 11.47
CA GLY A 343 -15.97 19.74 11.46
C GLY A 343 -15.33 19.95 12.83
N SER A 344 -15.48 19.00 13.76
CA SER A 344 -14.94 19.09 15.11
C SER A 344 -13.44 19.34 15.15
N SER A 345 -12.99 19.87 16.28
CA SER A 345 -11.61 20.07 16.65
C SER A 345 -11.42 19.80 18.14
N TRP A 346 -10.18 19.85 18.62
CA TRP A 346 -9.92 19.79 20.06
C TRP A 346 -10.55 20.97 20.82
N ALA A 347 -10.74 22.13 20.19
CA ALA A 347 -11.40 23.28 20.83
C ALA A 347 -12.88 23.01 21.16
N ASP A 348 -13.51 22.01 20.54
CA ASP A 348 -14.89 21.62 20.81
C ASP A 348 -15.02 20.67 22.01
N TYR A 349 -13.90 20.18 22.58
CA TYR A 349 -13.89 19.23 23.70
C TYR A 349 -14.46 19.89 24.96
N ASN A 350 -15.39 19.22 25.64
CA ASN A 350 -16.02 19.73 26.84
C ASN A 350 -14.99 19.84 28.00
N PRO A 351 -14.66 21.06 28.47
CA PRO A 351 -13.68 21.23 29.54
C PRO A 351 -14.10 20.59 30.86
N GLU A 352 -15.40 20.38 31.11
CA GLU A 352 -15.89 19.73 32.32
C GLU A 352 -15.54 18.24 32.40
N VAL A 353 -15.16 17.63 31.28
CA VAL A 353 -14.75 16.22 31.20
C VAL A 353 -13.25 16.04 31.47
N LEU A 354 -12.45 17.10 31.28
CA LEU A 354 -11.01 17.06 31.53
C LEU A 354 -10.73 16.76 33.02
N SER A 355 -9.68 16.00 33.28
CA SER A 355 -9.20 15.82 34.65
C SER A 355 -8.54 17.10 35.18
N SER A 356 -8.26 17.12 36.48
CA SER A 356 -7.49 18.21 37.09
C SER A 356 -6.16 18.44 36.37
N GLY A 357 -5.96 19.67 35.87
CA GLY A 357 -4.79 20.05 35.10
C GLY A 357 -4.88 19.76 33.60
N GLY A 358 -6.02 19.26 33.11
CA GLY A 358 -6.28 19.11 31.67
C GLY A 358 -6.42 20.47 30.98
N GLN A 359 -5.84 20.60 29.80
CA GLN A 359 -5.77 21.85 29.05
C GLN A 359 -5.78 21.59 27.54
N ILE A 360 -6.38 22.52 26.80
CA ILE A 360 -6.34 22.56 25.34
C ILE A 360 -5.92 23.96 24.93
N PHE A 361 -4.92 24.05 24.06
CA PHE A 361 -4.39 25.33 23.61
C PHE A 361 -4.04 25.30 22.13
N ASP A 362 -4.04 26.50 21.53
CA ASP A 362 -3.70 26.71 20.13
C ASP A 362 -2.20 26.51 19.93
N ARG A 363 -1.84 25.68 18.95
CA ARG A 363 -0.46 25.31 18.59
C ARG A 363 0.35 26.51 18.09
N HIS A 364 -0.29 27.58 17.66
CA HIS A 364 0.33 28.79 17.13
C HIS A 364 0.58 29.88 18.20
N GLN A 365 0.22 29.64 19.45
CA GLN A 365 0.58 30.54 20.55
C GLN A 365 2.10 30.64 20.68
N LYS A 366 2.60 31.81 21.12
CA LYS A 366 4.03 31.99 21.37
C LYS A 366 4.50 31.14 22.56
N GLU A 367 3.69 31.14 23.61
CA GLU A 367 3.94 30.46 24.88
C GLU A 367 2.62 29.96 25.46
N VAL A 368 2.71 28.87 26.23
CA VAL A 368 1.59 28.23 26.93
C VAL A 368 1.99 28.01 28.38
N THR A 369 1.02 28.14 29.30
CA THR A 369 1.24 27.90 30.74
C THR A 369 0.62 26.57 31.13
N LEU A 370 1.47 25.62 31.55
CA LEU A 370 1.11 24.27 31.95
C LEU A 370 0.74 24.22 33.44
N SER A 371 -0.28 23.43 33.77
CA SER A 371 -0.58 23.07 35.16
C SER A 371 0.55 22.24 35.79
N SER A 372 0.59 22.15 37.12
CA SER A 372 1.57 21.31 37.83
C SER A 372 1.43 19.82 37.48
N GLU A 373 0.20 19.36 37.25
CA GLU A 373 -0.10 17.99 36.81
C GLU A 373 0.39 17.74 35.39
N ALA A 374 0.17 18.68 34.46
CA ALA A 374 0.67 18.59 33.09
C ALA A 374 2.21 18.64 33.03
N GLN A 375 2.84 19.50 33.83
CA GLN A 375 4.30 19.54 34.00
C GLN A 375 4.85 18.20 34.46
N THR A 376 4.24 17.60 35.50
CA THR A 376 4.63 16.29 36.04
C THR A 376 4.47 15.19 34.99
N MET A 377 3.34 15.18 34.28
CA MET A 377 3.06 14.23 33.21
C MET A 377 4.11 14.28 32.10
N LEU A 378 4.48 15.50 31.66
CA LEU A 378 5.43 15.72 30.56
C LEU A 378 6.91 15.68 31.00
N GLY A 379 7.18 15.72 32.31
CA GLY A 379 8.54 15.82 32.86
C GLY A 379 9.18 17.20 32.65
N LEU A 380 8.37 18.25 32.59
CA LEU A 380 8.81 19.64 32.45
C LEU A 380 8.87 20.32 33.82
N GLN A 381 9.89 21.16 34.05
CA GLN A 381 10.14 21.78 35.36
C GLN A 381 9.58 23.20 35.50
N THR A 382 9.23 23.84 34.39
CA THR A 382 8.74 25.21 34.35
C THR A 382 7.30 25.25 33.86
N ALA A 383 6.53 26.25 34.31
CA ALA A 383 5.15 26.38 33.90
C ALA A 383 5.01 26.87 32.44
N THR A 384 5.92 27.71 31.96
CA THR A 384 5.79 28.37 30.65
C THR A 384 6.72 27.74 29.62
N HIS A 385 6.15 27.35 28.47
CA HIS A 385 6.86 26.71 27.36
C HIS A 385 6.32 27.17 26.02
N CYS A 386 7.11 27.06 24.95
CA CYS A 386 6.54 27.18 23.61
C CYS A 386 5.80 25.88 23.22
N PRO A 387 4.76 25.93 22.37
CA PRO A 387 4.02 24.73 21.93
C PRO A 387 4.90 23.62 21.37
N GLN A 388 5.99 23.97 20.69
CA GLN A 388 6.94 23.01 20.10
C GLN A 388 7.68 22.20 21.17
N GLU A 389 8.05 22.82 22.30
CA GLU A 389 8.64 22.13 23.44
C GLU A 389 7.65 21.16 24.07
N VAL A 390 6.38 21.55 24.18
CA VAL A 390 5.33 20.68 24.70
C VAL A 390 5.11 19.47 23.81
N ILE A 391 5.05 19.66 22.48
CA ILE A 391 4.93 18.53 21.53
C ILE A 391 6.13 17.59 21.64
N LYS A 392 7.36 18.13 21.73
CA LYS A 392 8.56 17.29 21.93
C LYS A 392 8.49 16.51 23.24
N ALA A 393 8.07 17.15 24.32
CA ALA A 393 7.92 16.48 25.62
C ALA A 393 6.86 15.37 25.53
N LEU A 394 5.74 15.62 24.85
CA LEU A 394 4.68 14.64 24.64
C LEU A 394 5.19 13.43 23.84
N LEU A 395 5.93 13.66 22.75
CA LEU A 395 6.52 12.57 21.94
C LEU A 395 7.55 11.73 22.71
N LYS A 396 8.19 12.29 23.74
CA LYS A 396 9.19 11.60 24.59
C LYS A 396 8.60 11.06 25.90
N MET A 397 7.31 11.26 26.13
CA MET A 397 6.65 10.89 27.37
C MET A 397 6.47 9.37 27.48
N PRO A 398 6.67 8.78 28.68
CA PRO A 398 6.30 7.38 28.91
C PRO A 398 4.79 7.17 28.73
N CYS A 399 4.40 6.20 27.92
CA CYS A 399 3.02 5.76 27.74
C CYS A 399 2.98 4.32 27.19
N ASP A 400 1.81 3.69 27.20
CA ASP A 400 1.65 2.36 26.64
C ASP A 400 1.61 2.41 25.11
N VAL A 401 0.87 3.36 24.54
CA VAL A 401 0.66 3.45 23.09
C VAL A 401 0.82 4.89 22.60
N MET A 402 1.63 5.08 21.55
CA MET A 402 1.62 6.27 20.72
C MET A 402 0.84 5.96 19.43
N TRP A 403 -0.33 6.59 19.26
CA TRP A 403 -1.19 6.42 18.10
C TRP A 403 -0.93 7.51 17.05
N MET A 404 -0.31 7.15 15.93
CA MET A 404 -0.05 8.08 14.84
C MET A 404 -1.20 8.06 13.84
N GLY A 405 -2.12 9.02 13.94
CA GLY A 405 -3.26 9.17 13.02
C GLY A 405 -3.13 10.33 12.03
N GLY A 406 -2.13 11.19 12.19
CA GLY A 406 -1.82 12.32 11.31
C GLY A 406 -0.59 12.06 10.45
N ILE A 407 -0.61 12.55 9.21
CA ILE A 407 0.52 12.46 8.28
C ILE A 407 1.66 13.39 8.76
N GLY A 408 2.90 12.93 8.62
CA GLY A 408 4.11 13.70 8.91
C GLY A 408 5.19 12.85 9.57
N THR A 409 6.44 13.26 9.45
CA THR A 409 7.59 12.57 10.03
C THR A 409 7.95 13.19 11.37
N TYR A 410 7.51 12.56 12.46
CA TYR A 410 7.68 13.03 13.84
C TYR A 410 8.84 12.35 14.57
N ILE A 411 9.25 11.16 14.10
CA ILE A 411 10.37 10.40 14.68
C ILE A 411 11.39 10.09 13.58
N LYS A 412 12.67 10.36 13.86
CA LYS A 412 13.80 10.03 12.98
C LYS A 412 14.92 9.29 13.72
N GLY A 413 15.92 8.81 12.99
CA GLY A 413 17.18 8.38 13.57
C GLY A 413 18.05 9.58 13.95
N SER A 414 18.85 9.43 14.99
CA SER A 414 19.76 10.49 15.45
C SER A 414 20.91 10.80 14.49
N SER A 415 21.22 9.88 13.57
CA SER A 415 22.16 10.09 12.46
C SER A 415 21.56 10.88 11.28
N GLU A 416 20.23 10.99 11.20
CA GLU A 416 19.55 11.65 10.09
C GLU A 416 19.45 13.17 10.32
N ASN A 417 19.74 13.95 9.27
CA ASN A 417 19.57 15.40 9.28
C ASN A 417 18.13 15.78 8.89
N HIS A 418 17.50 16.66 9.68
CA HIS A 418 16.17 17.21 9.41
C HIS A 418 16.01 17.75 7.98
N GLN A 419 17.01 18.46 7.46
CA GLN A 419 16.97 19.07 6.13
C GLN A 419 16.79 18.05 5.00
N ASN A 420 17.19 16.80 5.22
CA ASN A 420 17.08 15.74 4.23
C ASN A 420 15.70 15.05 4.24
N LEU A 421 14.87 15.28 5.28
CA LEU A 421 13.65 14.50 5.54
C LEU A 421 12.38 15.01 4.85
N LYS A 422 12.44 15.98 3.93
CA LYS A 422 11.32 16.41 3.06
C LYS A 422 9.98 16.71 3.76
N ASP A 423 10.02 17.01 5.05
CA ASP A 423 8.89 17.39 5.89
C ASP A 423 9.28 18.54 6.84
N GLN A 424 9.57 19.69 6.26
CA GLN A 424 10.08 20.85 7.01
C GLN A 424 9.08 21.36 8.06
N GLY A 425 7.78 21.16 7.83
CA GLY A 425 6.72 21.59 8.76
C GLY A 425 6.80 20.96 10.14
N ASN A 426 7.45 19.80 10.25
CA ASN A 426 7.63 19.10 11.53
C ASN A 426 9.07 19.16 12.08
N ASP A 427 10.00 19.85 11.42
CA ASP A 427 11.41 19.94 11.86
C ASP A 427 11.53 20.42 13.31
N SER A 428 10.73 21.42 13.69
CA SER A 428 10.78 22.04 15.02
C SER A 428 10.28 21.14 16.14
N VAL A 429 9.52 20.08 15.83
CA VAL A 429 8.90 19.17 16.81
C VAL A 429 9.42 17.74 16.74
N ARG A 430 10.07 17.36 15.64
CA ARG A 430 10.61 16.01 15.41
C ARG A 430 11.62 15.61 16.48
N VAL A 431 11.56 14.34 16.88
CA VAL A 431 12.44 13.75 17.91
C VAL A 431 13.21 12.55 17.36
N ASP A 432 14.25 12.12 18.07
CA ASP A 432 14.99 10.91 17.74
C ASP A 432 14.28 9.68 18.33
N GLY A 433 14.30 8.56 17.61
CA GLY A 433 13.63 7.31 18.02
C GLY A 433 14.13 6.79 19.36
N LYS A 434 15.42 6.99 19.66
CA LYS A 434 16.03 6.61 20.95
C LYS A 434 15.46 7.35 22.16
N ASP A 435 14.83 8.51 21.95
CA ASP A 435 14.28 9.34 23.02
C ASP A 435 12.81 9.01 23.32
N VAL A 436 12.17 8.20 22.48
CA VAL A 436 10.75 7.88 22.59
C VAL A 436 10.54 6.76 23.61
N LYS A 437 9.66 7.03 24.60
CA LYS A 437 9.45 6.15 25.76
C LYS A 437 8.09 5.42 25.75
N ALA A 438 7.35 5.51 24.64
CA ALA A 438 6.16 4.71 24.44
C ALA A 438 6.54 3.21 24.42
N LYS A 439 5.67 2.32 24.91
CA LYS A 439 5.92 0.87 24.77
C LYS A 439 5.64 0.40 23.33
N ILE A 440 4.59 0.95 22.71
CA ILE A 440 4.14 0.59 21.36
C ILE A 440 3.92 1.87 20.54
N ILE A 441 4.39 1.89 19.31
CA ILE A 441 3.99 2.88 18.30
C ILE A 441 3.11 2.18 17.27
N VAL A 442 1.96 2.78 16.97
CA VAL A 442 1.04 2.33 15.91
C VAL A 442 1.05 3.36 14.78
N GLU A 443 1.56 2.98 13.62
CA GLU A 443 1.64 3.86 12.45
C GLU A 443 0.37 3.78 11.59
N GLY A 444 -0.74 4.29 12.14
CA GLY A 444 -2.03 4.34 11.44
C GLY A 444 -2.03 5.29 10.23
N ALA A 445 -1.22 6.35 10.28
CA ALA A 445 -0.97 7.26 9.17
C ALA A 445 0.36 6.94 8.46
N ASN A 446 0.55 7.48 7.26
CA ASN A 446 1.79 7.27 6.52
C ASN A 446 2.92 8.17 7.04
N LEU A 447 4.16 7.67 6.94
CA LEU A 447 5.41 8.42 7.15
C LEU A 447 5.63 8.99 8.56
N GLY A 448 4.99 8.40 9.59
CA GLY A 448 5.15 8.78 11.00
C GLY A 448 6.59 8.76 11.49
N CYS A 449 7.29 7.68 11.12
CA CYS A 449 8.68 7.42 11.47
C CYS A 449 9.55 7.23 10.21
N THR A 450 10.81 7.66 10.26
CA THR A 450 11.83 7.15 9.32
C THR A 450 12.24 5.73 9.70
N GLN A 451 12.84 4.98 8.77
CA GLN A 451 13.31 3.62 9.07
C GLN A 451 14.34 3.60 10.21
N GLU A 452 15.33 4.49 10.18
CA GLU A 452 16.33 4.62 11.25
C GLU A 452 15.67 4.98 12.60
N GLY A 453 14.65 5.85 12.58
CA GLY A 453 13.87 6.18 13.78
C GLY A 453 13.14 4.97 14.37
N ARG A 454 12.55 4.11 13.53
CA ARG A 454 11.94 2.85 13.97
C ARG A 454 12.96 1.91 14.61
N ILE A 455 14.14 1.80 14.01
CA ILE A 455 15.23 0.95 14.51
C ILE A 455 15.75 1.46 15.85
N GLU A 456 15.96 2.77 16.01
CA GLU A 456 16.38 3.34 17.29
C GLU A 456 15.35 3.10 18.39
N PHE A 457 14.06 3.33 18.10
CA PHE A 457 12.98 3.06 19.05
C PHE A 457 12.91 1.57 19.43
N TRP A 458 13.03 0.68 18.45
CA TRP A 458 13.09 -0.77 18.67
C TRP A 458 14.26 -1.15 19.58
N ASN A 459 15.43 -0.57 19.37
CA ASN A 459 16.62 -0.85 20.18
C ASN A 459 16.47 -0.42 21.65
N GLN A 460 15.54 0.50 21.96
CA GLN A 460 15.15 0.85 23.33
C GLN A 460 14.11 -0.10 23.94
N GLY A 461 13.69 -1.14 23.22
CA GLY A 461 12.69 -2.12 23.66
C GLY A 461 11.26 -1.80 23.21
N GLY A 462 11.05 -0.72 22.46
CA GLY A 462 9.76 -0.35 21.90
C GLY A 462 9.27 -1.35 20.84
N GLN A 463 7.95 -1.51 20.70
CA GLN A 463 7.33 -2.35 19.68
C GLN A 463 6.71 -1.51 18.57
N ILE A 464 7.06 -1.81 17.32
CA ILE A 464 6.62 -1.03 16.16
C ILE A 464 6.63 -1.90 14.90
N ASN A 465 5.65 -1.71 14.01
CA ASN A 465 5.71 -2.17 12.62
C ASN A 465 5.99 -0.99 11.70
N ILE A 466 6.22 -1.23 10.41
CA ILE A 466 6.17 -0.15 9.41
C ILE A 466 4.72 0.21 9.09
N ASP A 467 4.48 1.46 8.69
CA ASP A 467 3.18 1.98 8.27
C ASP A 467 2.47 1.11 7.21
N ALA A 468 3.22 0.55 6.24
CA ALA A 468 2.70 -0.35 5.22
C ALA A 468 2.06 -1.65 5.77
N ILE A 469 2.34 -2.01 7.02
CA ILE A 469 1.68 -3.12 7.73
C ILE A 469 0.48 -2.58 8.52
N ASP A 470 0.69 -1.61 9.41
CA ASP A 470 -0.35 -1.13 10.33
C ASP A 470 -1.54 -0.47 9.61
N ASN A 471 -1.32 0.26 8.52
CA ASN A 471 -2.35 1.01 7.82
C ASN A 471 -2.78 0.42 6.46
N SER A 472 -2.44 -0.85 6.23
CA SER A 472 -2.74 -1.60 5.01
C SER A 472 -4.25 -1.73 4.71
N GLY A 473 -5.09 -1.77 5.74
CA GLY A 473 -6.53 -2.01 5.57
C GLY A 473 -7.25 -0.99 4.68
N GLY A 474 -6.77 0.26 4.60
CA GLY A 474 -7.29 1.23 3.65
C GLY A 474 -7.03 0.81 2.19
N VAL A 475 -5.77 0.51 1.86
CA VAL A 475 -5.42 0.15 0.47
C VAL A 475 -6.09 -1.15 0.03
N GLU A 476 -6.27 -2.11 0.94
CA GLU A 476 -7.00 -3.36 0.69
C GLU A 476 -8.49 -3.13 0.47
N CYS A 477 -9.14 -2.29 1.29
CA CYS A 477 -10.56 -1.97 1.11
C CYS A 477 -10.84 -1.37 -0.27
N SER A 478 -9.99 -0.45 -0.74
CA SER A 478 -10.10 0.09 -2.09
C SER A 478 -9.83 -0.96 -3.19
N ASP A 479 -9.00 -1.99 -2.92
CA ASP A 479 -8.73 -3.06 -3.88
C ASP A 479 -9.95 -3.97 -4.04
N HIS A 480 -10.58 -4.35 -2.92
CA HIS A 480 -11.86 -5.05 -2.94
C HIS A 480 -12.94 -4.25 -3.65
N GLU A 481 -13.07 -2.95 -3.36
CA GLU A 481 -14.02 -2.08 -4.07
C GLU A 481 -13.80 -2.18 -5.59
N VAL A 482 -12.60 -1.88 -6.08
CA VAL A 482 -12.30 -1.85 -7.51
C VAL A 482 -12.54 -3.21 -8.16
N ASN A 483 -12.11 -4.31 -7.55
CA ASN A 483 -12.29 -5.65 -8.12
C ASN A 483 -13.77 -6.08 -8.14
N PHE A 484 -14.57 -5.71 -7.13
CA PHE A 484 -16.02 -5.95 -7.17
C PHE A 484 -16.69 -5.14 -8.28
N LYS A 485 -16.27 -3.89 -8.48
CA LYS A 485 -16.80 -3.08 -9.58
C LYS A 485 -16.37 -3.64 -10.94
N ILE A 486 -15.12 -4.11 -11.09
CA ILE A 486 -14.62 -4.75 -12.31
C ILE A 486 -15.45 -5.98 -12.67
N LEU A 487 -15.75 -6.84 -11.70
CA LEU A 487 -16.56 -8.06 -11.89
C LEU A 487 -17.86 -7.79 -12.67
N PHE A 488 -18.52 -6.66 -12.39
CA PHE A 488 -19.80 -6.28 -13.00
C PHE A 488 -19.68 -5.25 -14.13
N SER A 489 -18.55 -4.54 -14.25
CA SER A 489 -18.37 -3.41 -15.19
C SER A 489 -18.62 -3.76 -16.66
N LEU A 490 -18.32 -5.00 -17.07
CA LEU A 490 -18.53 -5.48 -18.44
C LEU A 490 -19.85 -6.24 -18.64
N ASN A 491 -20.62 -6.47 -17.57
CA ASN A 491 -21.84 -7.28 -17.57
C ASN A 491 -23.04 -6.48 -17.04
N LYS A 492 -23.11 -5.20 -17.42
CA LYS A 492 -24.13 -4.25 -16.93
C LYS A 492 -25.56 -4.66 -17.28
N ASP A 493 -25.74 -5.44 -18.34
CA ASP A 493 -27.05 -5.97 -18.74
C ASP A 493 -27.50 -7.13 -17.85
N GLU A 494 -26.55 -7.89 -17.27
CA GLU A 494 -26.83 -8.98 -16.34
C GLU A 494 -27.08 -8.46 -14.93
N VAL A 495 -26.30 -7.46 -14.49
CA VAL A 495 -26.39 -6.87 -13.16
C VAL A 495 -26.54 -5.35 -13.27
N PRO A 496 -27.78 -4.84 -13.18
CA PRO A 496 -28.05 -3.40 -13.20
C PRO A 496 -27.27 -2.65 -12.12
N LEU A 497 -26.99 -1.37 -12.38
CA LEU A 497 -26.16 -0.51 -11.52
C LEU A 497 -26.63 -0.49 -10.05
N ASP A 498 -27.95 -0.38 -9.82
CA ASP A 498 -28.53 -0.34 -8.48
C ASP A 498 -28.37 -1.66 -7.73
N GLU A 499 -28.60 -2.78 -8.41
CA GLU A 499 -28.38 -4.12 -7.85
C GLU A 499 -26.89 -4.34 -7.53
N ARG A 500 -25.99 -3.95 -8.42
CA ARG A 500 -24.54 -3.99 -8.17
C ARG A 500 -24.15 -3.21 -6.93
N ASN A 501 -24.69 -1.99 -6.77
CA ASN A 501 -24.39 -1.14 -5.62
C ASN A 501 -24.94 -1.73 -4.32
N GLN A 502 -26.12 -2.37 -4.37
CA GLN A 502 -26.67 -3.11 -3.24
C GLN A 502 -25.77 -4.29 -2.85
N ILE A 503 -25.36 -5.11 -3.82
CA ILE A 503 -24.43 -6.25 -3.62
C ILE A 503 -23.12 -5.77 -2.98
N LEU A 504 -22.55 -4.66 -3.46
CA LEU A 504 -21.34 -4.06 -2.89
C LEU A 504 -21.57 -3.64 -1.43
N GLY A 505 -22.70 -2.98 -1.13
CA GLY A 505 -23.07 -2.60 0.24
C GLY A 505 -23.22 -3.79 1.18
N GLU A 506 -23.91 -4.85 0.73
CA GLU A 506 -24.10 -6.10 1.49
C GLU A 506 -22.78 -6.85 1.72
N SER A 507 -21.79 -6.66 0.85
CA SER A 507 -20.47 -7.29 0.94
C SER A 507 -19.50 -6.60 1.92
N ALA A 508 -19.86 -5.44 2.47
CA ALA A 508 -18.96 -4.65 3.31
C ALA A 508 -18.47 -5.41 4.55
N SER A 509 -19.33 -6.20 5.21
CA SER A 509 -18.96 -6.99 6.40
C SER A 509 -17.91 -8.05 6.07
N PHE A 510 -18.10 -8.76 4.95
CA PHE A 510 -17.14 -9.74 4.43
C PHE A 510 -15.78 -9.08 4.14
N VAL A 511 -15.78 -7.95 3.43
CA VAL A 511 -14.54 -7.21 3.11
C VAL A 511 -13.82 -6.77 4.38
N VAL A 512 -14.54 -6.20 5.34
CA VAL A 512 -13.95 -5.81 6.63
C VAL A 512 -13.32 -7.02 7.32
N GLN A 513 -14.04 -8.14 7.42
CA GLN A 513 -13.52 -9.34 8.07
C GLN A 513 -12.26 -9.87 7.37
N SER A 514 -12.29 -10.00 6.04
CA SER A 514 -11.14 -10.47 5.25
C SER A 514 -9.89 -9.62 5.50
N ILE A 515 -10.02 -8.30 5.52
CA ILE A 515 -8.91 -7.37 5.74
C ILE A 515 -8.34 -7.50 7.17
N LEU A 516 -9.20 -7.67 8.17
CA LEU A 516 -8.74 -7.83 9.56
C LEU A 516 -7.99 -9.15 9.75
N GLU A 517 -8.43 -10.20 9.08
CA GLU A 517 -7.75 -11.49 9.08
C GLU A 517 -6.37 -11.40 8.41
N ASP A 518 -6.27 -10.74 7.25
CA ASP A 518 -5.00 -10.52 6.57
C ASP A 518 -4.06 -9.61 7.38
N SER A 519 -4.58 -8.56 8.03
CA SER A 519 -3.82 -7.71 8.95
C SER A 519 -3.22 -8.52 10.10
N TYR A 520 -4.02 -9.41 10.71
CA TYR A 520 -3.58 -10.27 11.81
C TYR A 520 -2.50 -11.27 11.36
N ARG A 521 -2.75 -11.94 10.24
CA ARG A 521 -1.84 -12.95 9.68
C ARG A 521 -0.48 -12.37 9.33
N GLN A 522 -0.44 -11.16 8.79
CA GLN A 522 0.83 -10.48 8.50
C GLN A 522 1.60 -10.11 9.77
N ALA A 523 0.92 -9.56 10.78
CA ALA A 523 1.54 -9.25 12.07
C ALA A 523 2.11 -10.53 12.72
N LEU A 524 1.34 -11.62 12.70
CA LEU A 524 1.76 -12.93 13.20
C LEU A 524 2.96 -13.50 12.42
N ALA A 525 2.96 -13.38 11.09
CA ALA A 525 4.05 -13.85 10.24
C ALA A 525 5.37 -13.10 10.55
N ILE A 526 5.31 -11.78 10.71
CA ILE A 526 6.46 -10.95 11.12
C ILE A 526 6.99 -11.38 12.50
N SER A 527 6.09 -11.60 13.46
CA SER A 527 6.44 -12.14 14.77
C SER A 527 7.10 -13.53 14.70
N SER A 528 6.62 -14.41 13.82
CA SER A 528 7.21 -15.75 13.64
C SER A 528 8.63 -15.70 13.06
N LEU A 529 8.89 -14.76 12.13
CA LEU A 529 10.22 -14.50 11.59
C LEU A 529 11.17 -13.97 12.66
N GLN A 530 10.68 -13.08 13.52
CA GLN A 530 11.45 -12.45 14.59
C GLN A 530 11.95 -13.48 15.63
N GLU A 531 11.07 -14.38 16.06
CA GLU A 531 11.38 -15.39 17.09
C GLU A 531 12.06 -16.64 16.55
N LYS A 532 12.27 -16.70 15.24
CA LYS A 532 12.99 -17.77 14.55
C LYS A 532 12.36 -19.16 14.66
N ILE A 533 11.04 -19.20 14.59
CA ILE A 533 10.25 -20.39 14.96
C ILE A 533 10.54 -21.64 14.14
N TYR A 534 11.00 -21.55 12.89
CA TYR A 534 11.48 -22.73 12.18
C TYR A 534 12.57 -22.31 11.19
N PHE A 535 13.83 -22.43 11.61
CA PHE A 535 15.02 -22.03 10.84
C PHE A 535 15.94 -23.19 10.45
N GLU A 536 15.60 -24.44 10.80
CA GLU A 536 16.50 -25.59 10.55
C GLU A 536 17.03 -25.74 9.11
N PRO A 537 16.31 -25.39 8.03
CA PRO A 537 16.89 -25.49 6.68
C PRO A 537 17.67 -24.24 6.20
N LEU A 538 17.60 -23.10 6.90
CA LEU A 538 18.23 -21.84 6.50
C LEU A 538 19.57 -21.61 7.19
N LYS A 539 20.57 -22.46 6.91
CA LYS A 539 21.96 -22.22 7.38
C LYS A 539 22.48 -20.82 6.99
N ASN A 540 21.95 -20.23 5.90
CA ASN A 540 22.36 -18.94 5.34
C ASN A 540 21.21 -17.92 5.20
N TRP A 541 20.19 -17.92 6.08
CA TRP A 541 19.11 -16.90 6.12
C TRP A 541 19.58 -15.48 5.83
N ARG A 542 20.74 -15.10 6.40
CA ARG A 542 21.36 -13.77 6.21
C ARG A 542 21.66 -13.46 4.74
N GLN A 543 22.28 -14.39 4.03
CA GLN A 543 22.60 -14.24 2.60
C GLN A 543 21.32 -14.24 1.76
N THR A 544 20.36 -15.10 2.11
CA THR A 544 19.06 -15.20 1.44
C THR A 544 18.26 -13.91 1.55
N VAL A 545 18.15 -13.32 2.73
CA VAL A 545 17.45 -12.03 2.90
C VAL A 545 18.20 -10.91 2.20
N SER A 546 19.53 -10.88 2.31
CA SER A 546 20.35 -9.87 1.62
C SER A 546 20.21 -9.96 0.09
N SER A 547 20.20 -11.17 -0.48
CA SER A 547 20.02 -11.39 -1.92
C SER A 547 18.60 -11.06 -2.41
N VAL A 548 17.59 -11.30 -1.57
CA VAL A 548 16.18 -10.98 -1.86
C VAL A 548 15.92 -9.47 -1.74
N VAL A 549 16.32 -8.85 -0.65
CA VAL A 549 15.91 -7.48 -0.33
C VAL A 549 16.84 -6.42 -0.96
N GLY A 550 18.08 -6.78 -1.31
CA GLY A 550 19.08 -5.89 -1.91
C GLY A 550 19.68 -4.89 -0.92
N THR A 551 20.78 -4.25 -1.31
CA THR A 551 21.60 -3.37 -0.44
C THR A 551 20.95 -2.03 -0.08
N GLU A 552 19.88 -1.64 -0.77
CA GLU A 552 19.19 -0.35 -0.59
C GLU A 552 18.45 -0.24 0.77
N VAL A 553 18.20 -1.37 1.45
CA VAL A 553 17.58 -1.40 2.78
C VAL A 553 18.59 -1.81 3.86
N TRP A 554 19.72 -2.43 3.49
CA TRP A 554 20.69 -2.98 4.43
C TRP A 554 22.03 -2.25 4.34
N GLN A 555 22.35 -1.43 5.34
CA GLN A 555 23.69 -0.84 5.45
C GLN A 555 24.77 -1.87 5.82
N ASN A 556 24.40 -3.03 6.39
CA ASN A 556 25.35 -4.05 6.80
C ASN A 556 25.01 -5.44 6.21
N GLN A 557 25.70 -5.82 5.14
CA GLN A 557 25.47 -7.05 4.38
C GLN A 557 25.80 -8.35 5.16
N ASN A 558 26.43 -8.24 6.34
CA ASN A 558 26.96 -9.38 7.09
C ASN A 558 26.04 -9.88 8.24
N SER A 559 24.89 -9.24 8.48
CA SER A 559 23.92 -9.64 9.51
C SER A 559 22.49 -9.64 8.97
N ALA A 560 21.72 -10.70 9.25
CA ALA A 560 20.28 -10.68 9.01
C ALA A 560 19.58 -9.62 9.88
N PRO A 561 18.41 -9.12 9.46
CA PRO A 561 17.55 -8.36 10.35
C PRO A 561 17.29 -9.12 11.63
N SER A 562 17.69 -8.51 12.75
CA SER A 562 17.33 -8.94 14.10
C SER A 562 16.23 -8.05 14.70
N ASN A 563 16.01 -6.87 14.12
CA ASN A 563 15.00 -5.92 14.56
C ASN A 563 13.72 -6.09 13.73
N ARG A 564 12.58 -5.88 14.37
CA ARG A 564 11.26 -6.03 13.74
C ARG A 564 11.00 -5.04 12.59
N PRO A 565 11.37 -3.74 12.66
CA PRO A 565 11.19 -2.82 11.55
C PRO A 565 11.77 -3.33 10.23
N ASP A 566 13.00 -3.84 10.27
CA ASP A 566 13.66 -4.37 9.09
C ASP A 566 13.06 -5.70 8.62
N ILE A 567 12.63 -6.57 9.55
CA ILE A 567 11.87 -7.79 9.19
C ILE A 567 10.60 -7.43 8.43
N ALA A 568 9.87 -6.39 8.86
CA ALA A 568 8.64 -5.96 8.20
C ALA A 568 8.90 -5.45 6.76
N VAL A 569 9.97 -4.66 6.54
CA VAL A 569 10.38 -4.24 5.20
C VAL A 569 10.78 -5.44 4.34
N ALA A 570 11.56 -6.37 4.90
CA ALA A 570 11.99 -7.58 4.22
C ALA A 570 10.78 -8.44 3.82
N PHE A 571 9.79 -8.57 4.70
CA PHE A 571 8.56 -9.32 4.47
C PHE A 571 7.76 -8.74 3.29
N CYS A 572 7.57 -7.42 3.24
CA CYS A 572 6.90 -6.77 2.09
C CYS A 572 7.67 -6.99 0.78
N LYS A 573 9.00 -6.87 0.78
CA LYS A 573 9.82 -7.12 -0.40
C LYS A 573 9.80 -8.58 -0.85
N MET A 574 9.84 -9.53 0.08
CA MET A 574 9.67 -10.95 -0.20
C MET A 574 8.33 -11.21 -0.91
N LYS A 575 7.23 -10.60 -0.47
CA LYS A 575 5.91 -10.71 -1.14
C LYS A 575 5.96 -10.20 -2.58
N LEU A 576 6.60 -9.05 -2.81
CA LEU A 576 6.76 -8.49 -4.15
C LEU A 576 7.58 -9.42 -5.06
N MET A 577 8.66 -10.00 -4.57
CA MET A 577 9.48 -10.93 -5.37
C MET A 577 8.78 -12.26 -5.62
N LEU A 578 8.06 -12.80 -4.63
CA LEU A 578 7.26 -14.00 -4.80
C LEU A 578 6.19 -13.79 -5.89
N ARG A 579 5.58 -12.60 -5.90
CA ARG A 579 4.63 -12.20 -6.95
C ARG A 579 5.29 -12.24 -8.33
N GLU A 580 6.50 -11.72 -8.47
CA GLU A 580 7.24 -11.74 -9.73
C GLU A 580 7.64 -13.15 -10.20
N ALA A 581 7.96 -14.05 -9.27
CA ALA A 581 8.35 -15.41 -9.59
C ALA A 581 7.17 -16.27 -10.12
N LEU A 582 5.93 -15.92 -9.77
CA LEU A 582 4.73 -16.63 -10.25
C LEU A 582 4.32 -16.18 -11.65
N SER A 583 4.64 -17.00 -12.65
CA SER A 583 4.34 -16.70 -14.06
C SER A 583 2.83 -16.73 -14.35
N ASP A 584 2.42 -15.99 -15.39
CA ASP A 584 1.02 -16.05 -15.86
C ASP A 584 0.65 -17.46 -16.34
N THR A 585 1.59 -18.19 -16.95
CA THR A 585 1.36 -19.57 -17.44
C THR A 585 1.07 -20.53 -16.29
N PHE A 586 1.84 -20.42 -15.20
CA PHE A 586 1.61 -21.20 -13.99
C PHE A 586 0.20 -20.94 -13.43
N LEU A 587 -0.18 -19.67 -13.32
CA LEU A 587 -1.44 -19.25 -12.70
C LEU A 587 -2.70 -19.50 -13.54
N LYS A 588 -2.56 -19.78 -14.84
CA LYS A 588 -3.67 -20.16 -15.73
C LYS A 588 -4.21 -21.57 -15.48
N ASP A 589 -3.44 -22.43 -14.82
CA ASP A 589 -3.87 -23.78 -14.47
C ASP A 589 -5.18 -23.75 -13.63
N SER A 590 -6.09 -24.69 -13.91
CA SER A 590 -7.40 -24.77 -13.25
C SER A 590 -7.31 -25.03 -11.75
N ARG A 591 -6.19 -25.60 -11.27
CA ARG A 591 -5.95 -25.85 -9.84
C ARG A 591 -5.92 -24.56 -9.01
N TRP A 592 -5.66 -23.41 -9.64
CA TRP A 592 -5.70 -22.09 -8.99
C TRP A 592 -7.06 -21.40 -9.03
N SER A 593 -8.12 -22.09 -9.46
CA SER A 593 -9.47 -21.52 -9.53
C SER A 593 -10.12 -21.30 -8.16
N PHE A 594 -9.88 -22.20 -7.20
CA PHE A 594 -10.46 -22.11 -5.85
C PHE A 594 -10.01 -20.86 -5.07
N PRO A 595 -8.71 -20.49 -5.03
CA PRO A 595 -8.28 -19.24 -4.41
C PRO A 595 -9.01 -18.01 -4.95
N LEU A 596 -9.32 -17.95 -6.26
CA LEU A 596 -9.99 -16.80 -6.86
C LEU A 596 -11.42 -16.60 -6.33
N ALA A 597 -12.16 -17.69 -6.11
CA ALA A 597 -13.52 -17.62 -5.58
C ALA A 597 -13.54 -17.04 -4.15
N GLN A 598 -12.56 -17.40 -3.31
CA GLN A 598 -12.43 -16.94 -1.93
C GLN A 598 -12.19 -15.42 -1.79
N TYR A 599 -11.85 -14.72 -2.87
CA TYR A 599 -11.76 -13.26 -2.88
C TYR A 599 -13.12 -12.58 -2.74
N PHE A 600 -14.19 -13.26 -3.15
CA PHE A 600 -15.55 -12.74 -3.19
C PHE A 600 -16.42 -13.43 -2.12
N PRO A 601 -17.45 -12.77 -1.58
CA PRO A 601 -18.38 -13.37 -0.63
C PRO A 601 -19.16 -14.52 -1.26
N ASP A 602 -19.64 -15.44 -0.43
CA ASP A 602 -20.36 -16.65 -0.84
C ASP A 602 -21.53 -16.33 -1.79
N MET A 603 -22.27 -15.25 -1.54
CA MET A 603 -23.36 -14.81 -2.41
C MET A 603 -22.91 -14.54 -3.86
N ILE A 604 -21.72 -13.95 -4.05
CA ILE A 604 -21.15 -13.75 -5.39
C ILE A 604 -20.65 -15.06 -5.98
N GLN A 605 -20.03 -15.91 -5.15
CA GLN A 605 -19.57 -17.24 -5.59
C GLN A 605 -20.73 -18.12 -6.07
N GLU A 606 -21.88 -18.05 -5.42
CA GLU A 606 -23.08 -18.83 -5.76
C GLU A 606 -23.81 -18.26 -6.98
N ARG A 607 -24.05 -16.94 -7.02
CA ARG A 607 -24.89 -16.30 -8.04
C ARG A 607 -24.13 -15.94 -9.33
N PHE A 608 -22.84 -15.61 -9.21
CA PHE A 608 -22.05 -15.02 -10.29
C PHE A 608 -20.74 -15.80 -10.53
N ALA A 609 -20.76 -17.12 -10.31
CA ALA A 609 -19.60 -17.99 -10.49
C ALA A 609 -18.96 -17.89 -11.89
N HIS A 610 -19.76 -17.67 -12.93
CA HIS A 610 -19.28 -17.49 -14.31
C HIS A 610 -18.51 -16.17 -14.47
N LEU A 611 -19.01 -15.07 -13.88
CA LEU A 611 -18.32 -13.78 -13.90
C LEU A 611 -16.99 -13.82 -13.15
N VAL A 612 -16.94 -14.53 -12.01
CA VAL A 612 -15.69 -14.72 -11.25
C VAL A 612 -14.65 -15.46 -12.09
N LYS A 613 -15.06 -16.47 -12.88
CA LYS A 613 -14.15 -17.23 -13.76
C LYS A 613 -13.59 -16.37 -14.89
N THR A 614 -14.38 -15.44 -15.43
CA THR A 614 -13.99 -14.55 -16.53
C THR A 614 -13.49 -13.18 -16.07
N HIS A 615 -13.29 -12.98 -14.76
CA HIS A 615 -12.78 -11.73 -14.22
C HIS A 615 -11.47 -11.32 -14.91
N LEU A 616 -11.38 -10.08 -15.39
CA LEU A 616 -10.24 -9.60 -16.17
C LEU A 616 -8.91 -9.64 -15.41
N LEU A 617 -8.97 -9.41 -14.10
CA LEU A 617 -7.82 -9.52 -13.22
C LEU A 617 -7.70 -10.90 -12.54
N SER A 618 -8.32 -11.95 -13.07
CA SER A 618 -8.28 -13.30 -12.47
C SER A 618 -6.86 -13.79 -12.20
N ILE A 619 -5.92 -13.62 -13.14
CA ILE A 619 -4.50 -14.01 -12.95
C ILE A 619 -3.82 -13.14 -11.87
N PRO A 620 -3.85 -11.79 -11.93
CA PRO A 620 -3.36 -10.94 -10.86
C PRO A 620 -3.97 -11.23 -9.47
N LEU A 621 -5.28 -11.51 -9.38
CA LEU A 621 -5.98 -11.85 -8.14
C LEU A 621 -5.48 -13.17 -7.56
N ARG A 622 -5.42 -14.24 -8.37
CA ARG A 622 -4.86 -15.53 -7.96
C ARG A 622 -3.44 -15.35 -7.41
N ARG A 623 -2.62 -14.55 -8.10
CA ARG A 623 -1.26 -14.26 -7.67
C ARG A 623 -1.21 -13.60 -6.29
N ALA A 624 -1.98 -12.53 -6.09
CA ALA A 624 -2.01 -11.80 -4.83
C ALA A 624 -2.47 -12.68 -3.67
N LEU A 625 -3.55 -13.44 -3.87
CA LEU A 625 -4.10 -14.37 -2.86
C LEU A 625 -3.10 -15.47 -2.48
N LEU A 626 -2.46 -16.10 -3.47
CA LEU A 626 -1.44 -17.12 -3.22
C LEU A 626 -0.24 -16.53 -2.48
N VAL A 627 0.26 -15.36 -2.89
CA VAL A 627 1.37 -14.69 -2.21
C VAL A 627 1.01 -14.34 -0.77
N ASN A 628 -0.17 -13.75 -0.51
CA ASN A 628 -0.60 -13.39 0.83
C ASN A 628 -0.74 -14.62 1.73
N LYS A 629 -1.35 -15.69 1.21
CA LYS A 629 -1.51 -16.95 1.93
C LYS A 629 -0.18 -17.60 2.28
N LEU A 630 0.71 -17.76 1.29
CA LEU A 630 2.00 -18.42 1.47
C LEU A 630 2.93 -17.60 2.36
N SER A 631 3.03 -16.29 2.12
CA SER A 631 3.89 -15.42 2.93
C SER A 631 3.46 -15.38 4.39
N SER A 632 2.15 -15.40 4.66
CA SER A 632 1.66 -15.38 6.04
C SER A 632 1.81 -16.72 6.75
N LEU A 633 1.61 -17.82 6.03
CA LEU A 633 1.70 -19.17 6.60
C LEU A 633 3.15 -19.64 6.75
N LEU A 634 4.00 -19.36 5.76
CA LEU A 634 5.33 -19.94 5.60
C LEU A 634 6.38 -18.87 5.24
N PRO A 635 6.49 -17.77 6.00
CA PRO A 635 7.38 -16.67 5.65
C PRO A 635 8.84 -17.11 5.48
N SER A 636 9.36 -17.97 6.37
CA SER A 636 10.74 -18.47 6.30
C SER A 636 11.02 -19.27 5.01
N PHE A 637 10.09 -20.11 4.58
CA PHE A 637 10.24 -20.92 3.35
C PHE A 637 10.19 -20.03 2.10
N CYS A 638 9.32 -19.02 2.09
CA CYS A 638 9.24 -18.07 0.99
C CYS A 638 10.59 -17.37 0.76
N PHE A 639 11.26 -16.93 1.83
CA PHE A 639 12.63 -16.41 1.72
C PHE A 639 13.60 -17.45 1.17
N GLN A 640 13.60 -18.66 1.75
CA GLN A 640 14.52 -19.74 1.34
C GLN A 640 14.46 -20.02 -0.16
N TYR A 641 13.26 -20.24 -0.70
CA TYR A 641 13.10 -20.61 -2.11
C TYR A 641 13.35 -19.44 -3.06
N LEU A 642 13.08 -18.20 -2.65
CA LEU A 642 13.49 -17.01 -3.43
C LEU A 642 15.01 -16.89 -3.51
N GLY A 643 15.75 -17.26 -2.45
CA GLY A 643 17.20 -17.26 -2.44
C GLY A 643 17.86 -18.29 -3.37
N CYS A 644 17.11 -19.26 -3.90
CA CYS A 644 17.59 -20.26 -4.85
C CYS A 644 17.60 -19.79 -6.32
N THR A 645 17.29 -18.50 -6.57
CA THR A 645 17.41 -17.72 -7.82
C THR A 645 16.72 -18.21 -9.09
N ASP A 646 16.13 -19.41 -9.12
CA ASP A 646 15.41 -19.95 -10.28
C ASP A 646 13.88 -19.94 -10.09
N GLN A 647 13.18 -19.38 -11.08
CA GLN A 647 11.73 -19.26 -11.13
C GLN A 647 11.02 -20.63 -11.04
N ASN A 648 11.62 -21.68 -11.60
CA ASN A 648 11.04 -23.03 -11.56
C ASN A 648 11.00 -23.59 -10.13
N HIS A 649 12.00 -23.27 -9.30
CA HIS A 649 12.05 -23.71 -7.90
C HIS A 649 10.97 -23.06 -7.06
N VAL A 650 10.68 -21.77 -7.30
CA VAL A 650 9.60 -21.06 -6.59
C VAL A 650 8.24 -21.63 -6.97
N GLN A 651 8.00 -21.88 -8.26
CA GLN A 651 6.75 -22.50 -8.72
C GLN A 651 6.57 -23.92 -8.19
N TRP A 652 7.65 -24.71 -8.17
CA TRP A 652 7.65 -26.04 -7.55
C TRP A 652 7.29 -25.96 -6.06
N PHE A 653 7.88 -25.01 -5.32
CA PHE A 653 7.57 -24.80 -3.89
C PHE A 653 6.10 -24.45 -3.68
N VAL A 654 5.58 -23.48 -4.45
CA VAL A 654 4.17 -23.07 -4.38
C VAL A 654 3.24 -24.24 -4.68
N GLU A 655 3.50 -24.99 -5.75
CA GLU A 655 2.67 -26.14 -6.13
C GLU A 655 2.62 -27.20 -5.04
N ASN A 656 3.78 -27.64 -4.53
CA ASN A 656 3.83 -28.71 -3.54
C ASN A 656 3.27 -28.27 -2.19
N THR A 657 3.49 -27.01 -1.81
CA THR A 657 2.93 -26.45 -0.57
C THR A 657 1.41 -26.47 -0.58
N LEU A 658 0.79 -26.15 -1.71
CA LEU A 658 -0.67 -26.12 -1.80
C LEU A 658 -1.28 -27.53 -1.75
N TRP A 659 -0.63 -28.51 -2.38
CA TRP A 659 -1.05 -29.91 -2.24
C TRP A 659 -0.90 -30.44 -0.82
N ILE A 660 0.16 -30.06 -0.11
CA ILE A 660 0.31 -30.36 1.32
C ILE A 660 -0.83 -29.71 2.12
N TYR A 661 -1.07 -28.43 1.86
CA TYR A 661 -2.10 -27.65 2.53
C TYR A 661 -3.49 -28.28 2.38
N GLU A 662 -3.85 -28.74 1.17
CA GLU A 662 -5.08 -29.49 0.93
C GLU A 662 -5.06 -30.86 1.61
N ARG A 663 -3.98 -31.64 1.41
CA ARG A 663 -3.89 -33.03 1.88
C ARG A 663 -3.99 -33.16 3.40
N PHE A 664 -3.43 -32.20 4.14
CA PHE A 664 -3.45 -32.20 5.61
C PHE A 664 -4.55 -31.29 6.19
N GLU A 665 -5.53 -30.90 5.38
CA GLU A 665 -6.68 -30.09 5.80
C GLU A 665 -6.26 -28.81 6.53
N MET A 666 -5.17 -28.18 6.08
CA MET A 666 -4.60 -27.01 6.73
C MET A 666 -5.52 -25.79 6.66
N TRP A 667 -6.56 -25.81 5.82
CA TRP A 667 -7.66 -24.85 5.85
C TRP A 667 -8.40 -24.76 7.19
N LYS A 668 -8.34 -25.80 8.03
CA LYS A 668 -8.84 -25.74 9.41
C LYS A 668 -8.07 -24.73 10.26
N MET A 669 -6.80 -24.50 9.95
CA MET A 669 -6.03 -23.43 10.58
C MET A 669 -6.65 -22.08 10.27
N ASP A 670 -7.11 -21.88 9.03
CA ASP A 670 -7.70 -20.61 8.65
C ASP A 670 -8.94 -20.33 9.49
N VAL A 671 -9.86 -21.30 9.57
CA VAL A 671 -11.04 -21.22 10.46
C VAL A 671 -10.64 -20.95 11.93
N CYS A 672 -9.60 -21.64 12.42
CA CYS A 672 -9.12 -21.43 13.79
C CYS A 672 -8.56 -20.02 14.00
N LEU A 673 -7.79 -19.49 13.05
CA LEU A 673 -7.24 -18.14 13.13
C LEU A 673 -8.34 -17.09 13.06
N GLN A 674 -9.39 -17.31 12.26
CA GLN A 674 -10.59 -16.45 12.24
C GLN A 674 -11.29 -16.41 13.60
N GLN A 675 -11.47 -17.58 14.23
CA GLN A 675 -12.14 -17.69 15.53
C GLN A 675 -11.24 -17.30 16.71
N ALA A 676 -9.92 -17.42 16.56
CA ALA A 676 -8.92 -17.15 17.56
C ALA A 676 -8.08 -15.91 17.23
N LEU A 677 -8.64 -14.96 16.46
CA LEU A 677 -8.03 -13.68 16.04
C LEU A 677 -7.35 -12.92 17.20
N TYR A 678 -7.63 -13.29 18.46
CA TYR A 678 -7.19 -12.62 19.66
C TYR A 678 -6.52 -13.54 20.70
N ASN A 679 -6.17 -14.79 20.36
CA ASN A 679 -5.38 -15.66 21.24
C ASN A 679 -3.99 -15.92 20.65
N HIS A 680 -3.08 -14.98 20.90
CA HIS A 680 -1.72 -15.00 20.36
C HIS A 680 -1.01 -16.34 20.56
N SER A 681 -0.99 -16.89 21.78
CA SER A 681 -0.31 -18.16 22.08
C SER A 681 -0.85 -19.33 21.25
N LYS A 682 -2.17 -19.45 21.09
CA LYS A 682 -2.79 -20.53 20.31
C LYS A 682 -2.56 -20.36 18.81
N SER A 683 -2.73 -19.15 18.29
CA SER A 683 -2.47 -18.82 16.88
C SER A 683 -1.02 -19.10 16.51
N TYR A 684 -0.10 -18.79 17.41
CA TYR A 684 1.33 -19.01 17.25
C TYR A 684 1.70 -20.50 17.19
N GLN A 685 1.19 -21.29 18.14
CA GLN A 685 1.40 -22.75 18.16
C GLN A 685 0.83 -23.42 16.91
N LEU A 686 -0.32 -22.96 16.40
CA LEU A 686 -0.88 -23.47 15.16
C LEU A 686 0.00 -23.12 13.94
N LEU A 687 0.56 -21.92 13.91
CA LEU A 687 1.45 -21.48 12.83
C LEU A 687 2.73 -22.31 12.81
N GLU A 688 3.33 -22.55 13.98
CA GLU A 688 4.50 -23.42 14.14
C GLU A 688 4.23 -24.85 13.65
N LEU A 689 3.12 -25.45 14.09
CA LEU A 689 2.73 -26.80 13.64
C LEU A 689 2.50 -26.86 12.12
N SER A 690 1.92 -25.80 11.55
CA SER A 690 1.67 -25.69 10.12
C SER A 690 2.96 -25.60 9.31
N GLN A 691 3.93 -24.80 9.79
CA GLN A 691 5.26 -24.70 9.18
C GLN A 691 6.00 -26.04 9.23
N ALA A 692 5.95 -26.73 10.37
CA ALA A 692 6.56 -28.05 10.54
C ALA A 692 5.94 -29.11 9.61
N LEU A 693 4.61 -29.11 9.49
CA LEU A 693 3.88 -30.00 8.58
C LEU A 693 4.29 -29.78 7.13
N VAL A 694 4.38 -28.52 6.69
CA VAL A 694 4.80 -28.22 5.32
C VAL A 694 6.25 -28.63 5.08
N GLN A 695 7.15 -28.37 6.02
CA GLN A 695 8.53 -28.81 5.89
C GLN A 695 8.65 -30.32 5.68
N GLU A 696 8.02 -31.12 6.56
CA GLU A 696 8.10 -32.57 6.49
C GLU A 696 7.40 -33.10 5.23
N GLY A 697 6.31 -32.47 4.80
CA GLY A 697 5.66 -32.77 3.52
C GLY A 697 6.57 -32.48 2.31
N LEU A 698 7.30 -31.37 2.32
CA LEU A 698 8.26 -31.00 1.28
C LEU A 698 9.49 -31.93 1.27
N ILE A 699 10.02 -32.30 2.44
CA ILE A 699 11.12 -33.28 2.57
C ILE A 699 10.70 -34.62 1.96
N LEU A 700 9.51 -35.11 2.31
CA LEU A 700 8.98 -36.33 1.74
C LEU A 700 8.82 -36.22 0.22
N ARG A 701 8.31 -35.08 -0.26
CA ARG A 701 8.14 -34.81 -1.68
C ARG A 701 9.47 -34.79 -2.44
N LEU A 702 10.55 -34.27 -1.84
CA LEU A 702 11.90 -34.27 -2.43
C LEU A 702 12.48 -35.67 -2.64
N GLN A 703 11.96 -36.70 -1.95
CA GLN A 703 12.35 -38.10 -2.17
C GLN A 703 11.68 -38.70 -3.43
N HIS A 704 10.66 -38.03 -3.97
CA HIS A 704 9.89 -38.49 -5.13
C HIS A 704 9.82 -37.43 -6.26
N PRO A 705 10.93 -36.78 -6.67
CA PRO A 705 10.92 -35.59 -7.51
C PRO A 705 10.18 -35.76 -8.84
N ASN A 706 10.26 -36.97 -9.43
CA ASN A 706 9.76 -37.28 -10.77
C ASN A 706 8.25 -37.56 -10.85
N GLN A 707 7.54 -37.68 -9.73
CA GLN A 707 6.08 -37.87 -9.74
C GLN A 707 5.35 -36.52 -9.76
N PRO A 708 4.25 -36.36 -10.52
CA PRO A 708 3.41 -35.17 -10.42
C PRO A 708 2.96 -34.93 -8.98
N ALA A 709 3.02 -33.67 -8.51
CA ALA A 709 2.69 -33.34 -7.12
C ALA A 709 1.27 -33.78 -6.73
N GLN A 710 0.31 -33.55 -7.64
CA GLN A 710 -1.07 -34.00 -7.49
C GLN A 710 -1.17 -35.51 -7.25
N GLU A 711 -0.57 -36.31 -8.14
CA GLU A 711 -0.62 -37.77 -8.05
C GLU A 711 0.02 -38.27 -6.75
N PHE A 712 1.16 -37.70 -6.39
CA PHE A 712 1.87 -38.04 -5.16
C PHE A 712 1.02 -37.80 -3.92
N PHE A 713 0.48 -36.59 -3.75
CA PHE A 713 -0.27 -36.23 -2.54
C PHE A 713 -1.68 -36.83 -2.49
N GLN A 714 -2.35 -37.02 -3.63
CA GLN A 714 -3.64 -37.72 -3.69
C GLN A 714 -3.50 -39.21 -3.35
N ASN A 715 -2.41 -39.85 -3.78
CA ASN A 715 -2.13 -41.26 -3.47
C ASN A 715 -1.48 -41.48 -2.10
N LEU A 716 -1.09 -40.40 -1.40
CA LEU A 716 -0.50 -40.47 -0.07
C LEU A 716 -1.55 -40.91 0.96
N LYS A 717 -1.72 -42.22 1.12
CA LYS A 717 -2.59 -42.83 2.14
C LYS A 717 -1.93 -42.82 3.51
N GLU A 718 -2.72 -42.79 4.58
CA GLU A 718 -2.23 -42.83 5.97
C GLU A 718 -1.42 -44.10 6.31
N ASN A 719 -1.55 -45.14 5.49
CA ASN A 719 -0.84 -46.42 5.60
C ASN A 719 0.14 -46.67 4.43
N ALA A 720 0.43 -45.64 3.61
CA ALA A 720 1.41 -45.78 2.54
C ALA A 720 2.82 -45.88 3.14
N GLU A 721 3.66 -46.78 2.62
CA GLU A 721 5.00 -47.07 3.16
C GLU A 721 5.87 -45.81 3.35
N SER A 722 5.77 -44.84 2.44
CA SER A 722 6.47 -43.54 2.52
C SER A 722 5.98 -42.67 3.70
N PHE A 723 4.67 -42.66 3.96
CA PHE A 723 4.06 -41.96 5.10
C PHE A 723 4.30 -42.73 6.40
N GLU A 724 4.29 -44.06 6.38
CA GLU A 724 4.64 -44.91 7.53
C GLU A 724 6.08 -44.73 8.00
N LYS A 725 7.01 -44.55 7.06
CA LYS A 725 8.43 -44.30 7.36
C LYS A 725 8.67 -42.92 7.96
N SER A 726 7.76 -41.95 7.81
CA SER A 726 7.87 -40.63 8.44
C SER A 726 7.04 -40.54 9.73
N SER A 727 7.59 -41.05 10.83
CA SER A 727 6.98 -41.00 12.16
C SER A 727 6.67 -39.55 12.62
N ARG A 728 7.54 -38.60 12.25
CA ARG A 728 7.38 -37.17 12.57
C ARG A 728 6.19 -36.54 11.83
N LEU A 729 6.03 -36.78 10.53
CA LEU A 729 4.91 -36.24 9.75
C LEU A 729 3.57 -36.77 10.27
N LYS A 730 3.50 -38.06 10.61
CA LYS A 730 2.33 -38.68 11.26
C LYS A 730 1.97 -37.98 12.57
N GLN A 731 2.96 -37.81 13.46
CA GLN A 731 2.75 -37.18 14.76
C GLN A 731 2.32 -35.71 14.65
N LEU A 732 2.96 -34.94 13.77
CA LEU A 732 2.61 -33.54 13.51
C LEU A 732 1.18 -33.41 12.99
N ASN A 733 0.76 -34.28 12.05
CA ASN A 733 -0.58 -34.23 11.48
C ASN A 733 -1.65 -34.56 12.54
N ALA A 734 -1.42 -35.61 13.34
CA ALA A 734 -2.31 -35.96 14.45
C ALA A 734 -2.45 -34.80 15.46
N THR A 735 -1.32 -34.19 15.85
CA THR A 735 -1.30 -33.06 16.78
C THR A 735 -2.02 -31.84 16.22
N PHE A 736 -1.80 -31.52 14.94
CA PHE A 736 -2.47 -30.42 14.25
C PHE A 736 -3.99 -30.63 14.19
N LEU A 737 -4.45 -31.82 13.80
CA LEU A 737 -5.87 -32.16 13.75
C LEU A 737 -6.52 -32.14 15.13
N GLU A 738 -5.81 -32.56 16.18
CA GLU A 738 -6.30 -32.48 17.56
C GLU A 738 -6.47 -31.03 18.01
N LYS A 739 -5.42 -30.20 17.87
CA LYS A 739 -5.47 -28.79 18.29
C LYS A 739 -6.52 -27.98 17.54
N THR A 740 -6.65 -28.18 16.23
CA THR A 740 -7.69 -27.50 15.43
C THR A 740 -9.10 -27.92 15.86
N LYS A 741 -9.35 -29.22 16.14
CA LYS A 741 -10.64 -29.68 16.66
C LYS A 741 -10.99 -29.04 18.01
N VAL A 742 -10.03 -28.91 18.93
CA VAL A 742 -10.26 -28.28 20.24
C VAL A 742 -10.62 -26.81 20.10
N LEU A 743 -9.95 -26.10 19.19
CA LEU A 743 -10.19 -24.68 18.92
C LEU A 743 -11.53 -24.43 18.24
N ILE A 744 -11.88 -25.22 17.23
CA ILE A 744 -13.17 -25.10 16.52
C ILE A 744 -14.35 -25.39 17.46
N LYS A 745 -14.20 -26.33 18.41
CA LYS A 745 -15.27 -26.67 19.37
C LYS A 745 -15.45 -25.66 20.50
N ASN A 746 -14.38 -24.94 20.87
CA ASN A 746 -14.41 -23.91 21.90
C ASN A 746 -14.01 -22.58 21.27
N PRO A 747 -14.85 -22.01 20.38
CA PRO A 747 -14.60 -20.67 19.89
C PRO A 747 -14.50 -19.76 21.10
N VAL A 748 -13.45 -18.94 21.16
CA VAL A 748 -13.40 -17.87 22.16
C VAL A 748 -14.50 -16.90 21.74
N GLN A 749 -15.67 -17.00 22.37
CA GLN A 749 -16.69 -15.97 22.26
C GLN A 749 -16.09 -14.71 22.88
N PHE A 750 -15.94 -13.69 22.04
CA PHE A 750 -15.66 -12.32 22.47
C PHE A 750 -16.97 -11.62 22.77
#